data_AF-A0AAN6Z5N6-F1
#
_entry.id   AF-A0AAN6Z5N6-F1
#
_cell.length_a   1.000
_cell.length_b   1.000
_cell.length_c   1.000
_cell.angle_alpha   90.00
_cell.angle_beta   90.00
_cell.angle_gamma   90.00
#
_symmetry.space_group_name_H-M   'P 1'
#
loop_
_entity.id
_entity.type
_entity.pdbx_description
1 polymer ?
#
loop_
_entity_poly.entity_id
_entity_poly.type
_entity_poly.pdbx_seq_one_letter_code
_entity_poly.pdbx_strand_id
1 'polypeptide(L)'
;MSSSTQPSSRGSSPPSGALPLRRSQFTYRNLSQMASYNTSCPLRVIAHIDLDCFYAQAEMVRLGVAEDQPLAVQQWQGLIAVNYPARAYGIGRMCTVTEAKKLCPNLITQHVATWREGEDKWAYRDDAAENIATDKVSLDPYRLESRRILATIKDHLPSHMQKVEKASIDEVFLDLSAHVHAVLLERFPEIARPPPSGDPSEPLPMPSVSALDWQADALVDLDDEHAEFDDPDWDDVAMLVASEIVRNVRAAIRDKLRYTCAAGIARNKLLSKLGSAHRKPNQQTVIRNRAVWHFLSGFKFTKFRNLGGKLGEQVSQIFNTESVEELLVVPIEQLKLKLGDDTGVWVHNTLRGIDMSEVSPRTQIKSMLSAKSFRPSINTVDQATRWLRIFVADIFARLVEEGVLENRRRPKTINLHHRHGVQTQGQTRSRSSPIPQGRSLDEETLFGLANTLLNQIIQDGHVWPCSNLSLSVGGFEDGISGNMGIASFLLRGEEAQALTDGPRTRAESKLKEQSQPPEKRRRIDDGGIQRFLTRKETPSPLDPIDALAEDNGAETSRVRETKLDSDAPSLPDEGPVLQANDETAIGGHLCARCGACLESSESLQSHQDWHFAKDLQEEEHGRLGFGNQASTTAASPHSGGRRSGPAAPKRPGRPKKTERGQQKLSFG
;
A
#
# COMPACT_ATOMS: atom_id res chain seq x y z
N MET A 1 -68.50 0.23 39.99
CA MET A 1 -68.93 -0.43 38.74
C MET A 1 -69.55 0.62 37.84
N SER A 2 -69.21 0.52 36.55
CA SER A 2 -69.97 1.02 35.40
C SER A 2 -69.75 2.49 34.95
N SER A 3 -68.98 2.53 33.86
CA SER A 3 -68.69 3.60 32.91
C SER A 3 -69.89 3.95 32.02
N SER A 4 -69.97 5.21 31.54
CA SER A 4 -70.68 5.57 30.31
C SER A 4 -70.00 6.73 29.54
N THR A 5 -69.19 6.34 28.54
CA THR A 5 -69.12 6.85 27.14
C THR A 5 -69.42 8.32 26.78
N GLN A 6 -68.43 8.93 26.12
CA GLN A 6 -68.55 10.05 25.18
C GLN A 6 -68.15 9.61 23.75
N PRO A 7 -68.62 10.28 22.68
CA PRO A 7 -68.61 9.77 21.30
C PRO A 7 -67.32 10.09 20.53
N SER A 8 -67.01 9.19 19.60
CA SER A 8 -65.86 9.20 18.69
C SER A 8 -66.05 10.11 17.48
N SER A 9 -65.12 11.04 17.25
CA SER A 9 -64.97 11.77 16.00
C SER A 9 -64.15 10.94 15.00
N ARG A 10 -64.76 10.63 13.85
CA ARG A 10 -64.16 9.90 12.73
C ARG A 10 -62.98 10.66 12.14
N GLY A 11 -61.82 10.02 12.08
CA GLY A 11 -60.67 10.47 11.30
C GLY A 11 -60.93 10.37 9.80
N SER A 12 -60.60 11.43 9.09
CA SER A 12 -60.53 11.49 7.63
C SER A 12 -59.29 10.75 7.13
N SER A 13 -59.49 9.64 6.42
CA SER A 13 -58.45 8.87 5.73
C SER A 13 -57.81 9.69 4.59
N PRO A 14 -56.50 9.59 4.34
CA PRO A 14 -55.88 10.20 3.16
C PRO A 14 -56.31 9.45 1.89
N PRO A 15 -56.35 10.12 0.73
CA PRO A 15 -56.81 9.52 -0.52
C PRO A 15 -55.87 8.39 -0.94
N SER A 16 -56.44 7.19 -1.12
CA SER A 16 -55.79 6.03 -1.73
C SER A 16 -55.47 6.33 -3.19
N GLY A 17 -54.19 6.52 -3.50
CA GLY A 17 -53.72 6.82 -4.86
C GLY A 17 -52.29 7.34 -4.97
N ALA A 18 -51.60 7.61 -3.86
CA ALA A 18 -50.16 7.89 -3.90
C ALA A 18 -49.40 6.57 -4.12
N LEU A 19 -48.72 6.45 -5.26
CA LEU A 19 -47.62 5.49 -5.43
C LEU A 19 -46.71 5.61 -4.20
N PRO A 20 -46.21 4.50 -3.61
CA PRO A 20 -45.32 4.58 -2.46
C PRO A 20 -44.17 5.51 -2.85
N LEU A 21 -43.97 6.58 -2.06
CA LEU A 21 -42.84 7.50 -2.23
C LEU A 21 -41.58 6.65 -2.32
N ARG A 22 -40.98 6.59 -3.51
CA ARG A 22 -39.72 5.88 -3.74
C ARG A 22 -38.74 6.44 -2.71
N ARG A 23 -38.13 5.56 -1.93
CA ARG A 23 -37.09 5.91 -0.95
C ARG A 23 -35.74 5.46 -1.49
N SER A 24 -34.69 6.15 -1.07
CA SER A 24 -33.33 5.77 -1.41
C SER A 24 -33.00 4.37 -0.89
N GLN A 25 -32.10 3.67 -1.56
CA GLN A 25 -31.50 2.43 -1.05
C GLN A 25 -30.50 2.68 0.09
N PHE A 26 -30.07 3.94 0.27
CA PHE A 26 -29.10 4.37 1.26
C PHE A 26 -29.78 4.99 2.48
N THR A 27 -29.14 4.84 3.62
CA THR A 27 -29.65 5.27 4.93
C THR A 27 -28.90 6.47 5.49
N TYR A 28 -29.47 7.17 6.47
CA TYR A 28 -28.77 8.21 7.22
C TYR A 28 -27.46 7.70 7.87
N ARG A 29 -27.41 6.42 8.26
CA ARG A 29 -26.20 5.75 8.73
C ARG A 29 -25.14 5.70 7.65
N ASN A 30 -25.49 5.35 6.41
CA ASN A 30 -24.53 5.33 5.31
C ASN A 30 -23.98 6.73 5.03
N LEU A 31 -24.85 7.75 5.02
CA LEU A 31 -24.43 9.14 4.88
C LEU A 31 -23.43 9.55 5.98
N SER A 32 -23.76 9.30 7.24
CA SER A 32 -22.87 9.60 8.38
C SER A 32 -21.54 8.82 8.34
N GLN A 33 -21.55 7.58 7.85
CA GLN A 33 -20.35 6.76 7.70
C GLN A 33 -19.35 7.31 6.67
N MET A 34 -19.79 8.12 5.70
CA MET A 34 -18.89 8.79 4.76
C MET A 34 -17.94 9.76 5.48
N ALA A 35 -18.45 10.51 6.47
CA ALA A 35 -17.68 11.49 7.24
C ALA A 35 -16.54 10.86 8.06
N SER A 36 -16.68 9.58 8.42
CA SER A 36 -15.69 8.81 9.19
C SER A 36 -14.80 7.92 8.31
N TYR A 37 -14.88 8.04 6.98
CA TYR A 37 -14.13 7.22 6.01
C TYR A 37 -14.32 5.71 6.22
N ASN A 38 -15.53 5.29 6.56
CA ASN A 38 -15.80 3.88 6.79
C ASN A 38 -15.65 3.09 5.47
N THR A 39 -14.81 2.06 5.47
CA THR A 39 -14.48 1.32 4.24
C THR A 39 -15.63 0.46 3.72
N SER A 40 -16.58 0.07 4.57
CA SER A 40 -17.77 -0.71 4.19
C SER A 40 -18.97 0.16 3.81
N CYS A 41 -18.84 1.49 3.90
CA CYS A 41 -19.91 2.40 3.48
C CYS A 41 -20.19 2.23 1.97
N PRO A 42 -21.44 1.99 1.56
CA PRO A 42 -21.77 1.83 0.15
C PRO A 42 -21.73 3.16 -0.64
N LEU A 43 -21.77 4.30 0.07
CA LEU A 43 -21.56 5.64 -0.48
C LEU A 43 -20.09 6.08 -0.47
N ARG A 44 -19.15 5.19 -0.12
CA ARG A 44 -17.71 5.50 -0.14
C ARG A 44 -17.28 5.90 -1.55
N VAL A 45 -16.45 6.93 -1.65
CA VAL A 45 -15.89 7.36 -2.94
C VAL A 45 -14.38 7.51 -2.87
N ILE A 46 -13.70 6.75 -3.73
CA ILE A 46 -12.25 6.71 -3.89
C ILE A 46 -11.87 7.21 -5.28
N ALA A 47 -10.85 8.07 -5.33
CA ALA A 47 -10.19 8.44 -6.56
C ALA A 47 -8.79 7.84 -6.63
N HIS A 48 -8.35 7.45 -7.82
CA HIS A 48 -6.96 7.14 -8.13
C HIS A 48 -6.49 8.08 -9.23
N ILE A 49 -5.38 8.79 -9.00
CA ILE A 49 -4.76 9.69 -9.97
C ILE A 49 -3.42 9.07 -10.37
N ASP A 50 -3.17 9.00 -11.68
CA ASP A 50 -2.00 8.38 -12.30
C ASP A 50 -1.41 9.32 -13.36
N LEU A 51 -0.16 9.73 -13.17
CA LEU A 51 0.51 10.66 -14.08
C LEU A 51 0.83 10.01 -15.42
N ASP A 52 0.47 10.70 -16.50
CA ASP A 52 0.67 10.22 -17.86
C ASP A 52 2.17 10.08 -18.20
N CYS A 53 2.64 8.90 -18.58
CA CYS A 53 4.03 8.66 -18.98
C CYS A 53 5.08 9.44 -18.14
N PHE A 54 4.94 9.40 -16.81
CA PHE A 54 5.45 10.41 -15.88
C PHE A 54 6.86 10.93 -16.15
N TYR A 55 7.87 10.06 -16.28
CA TYR A 55 9.25 10.54 -16.48
C TYR A 55 9.43 11.26 -17.81
N ALA A 56 8.74 10.82 -18.86
CA ALA A 56 8.78 11.50 -20.15
C ALA A 56 8.14 12.89 -20.05
N GLN A 57 6.99 13.03 -19.37
CA GLN A 57 6.43 14.36 -19.09
C GLN A 57 7.37 15.23 -18.25
N ALA A 58 8.05 14.67 -17.24
CA ALA A 58 8.99 15.44 -16.43
C ALA A 58 10.14 16.01 -17.26
N GLU A 59 10.67 15.21 -18.19
CA GLU A 59 11.68 15.71 -19.14
C GLU A 59 11.09 16.68 -20.16
N MET A 60 9.86 16.48 -20.63
CA MET A 60 9.18 17.42 -21.53
C MET A 60 9.02 18.80 -20.89
N VAL A 61 8.54 18.85 -19.64
CA VAL A 61 8.38 20.09 -18.87
C VAL A 61 9.74 20.75 -18.63
N ARG A 62 10.75 19.98 -18.19
CA ARG A 62 12.10 20.51 -17.92
C ARG A 62 12.77 21.08 -19.17
N LEU A 63 12.61 20.41 -20.31
CA LEU A 63 13.25 20.78 -21.58
C LEU A 63 12.41 21.76 -22.42
N GLY A 64 11.16 22.03 -22.04
CA GLY A 64 10.24 22.82 -22.86
C GLY A 64 9.84 22.14 -24.17
N VAL A 65 9.79 20.80 -24.19
CA VAL A 65 9.39 20.01 -25.37
C VAL A 65 7.86 19.96 -25.46
N ALA A 66 7.33 20.25 -26.65
CA ALA A 66 5.89 20.22 -26.90
C ALA A 66 5.30 18.81 -26.79
N GLU A 67 4.01 18.72 -26.44
CA GLU A 67 3.30 17.47 -26.16
C GLU A 67 3.09 16.55 -27.36
N ASP A 68 3.18 17.10 -28.57
CA ASP A 68 3.07 16.37 -29.82
C ASP A 68 4.40 15.76 -30.28
N GLN A 69 5.53 16.13 -29.66
CA GLN A 69 6.85 15.64 -30.05
C GLN A 69 7.14 14.28 -29.43
N PRO A 70 7.69 13.32 -30.18
CA PRO A 70 8.06 12.01 -29.65
C PRO A 70 9.28 12.12 -28.73
N LEU A 71 9.08 11.77 -27.45
CA LEU A 71 10.13 11.77 -26.43
C LEU A 71 10.14 10.46 -25.66
N ALA A 72 11.34 9.93 -25.43
CA ALA A 72 11.58 8.80 -24.55
C ALA A 72 12.71 9.10 -23.55
N VAL A 73 12.53 8.62 -22.33
CA VAL A 73 13.55 8.67 -21.27
C VAL A 73 14.32 7.38 -21.30
N GLN A 74 15.64 7.48 -21.41
CA GLN A 74 16.54 6.35 -21.38
C GLN A 74 17.28 6.24 -20.05
N GLN A 75 17.54 5.00 -19.65
CA GLN A 75 18.44 4.64 -18.57
C GLN A 75 19.51 3.72 -19.14
N TRP A 76 20.72 4.25 -19.28
CA TRP A 76 21.76 3.65 -20.10
C TRP A 76 21.24 3.46 -21.53
N GLN A 77 21.22 2.23 -22.03
CA GLN A 77 20.78 1.91 -23.40
C GLN A 77 19.31 1.55 -23.53
N GLY A 78 18.58 1.39 -22.41
CA GLY A 78 17.17 0.98 -22.41
C GLY A 78 16.23 2.13 -22.13
N LEU A 79 15.04 2.12 -22.75
CA LEU A 79 13.99 3.09 -22.49
C LEU A 79 13.18 2.71 -21.23
N ILE A 80 13.02 3.68 -20.32
CA ILE A 80 12.27 3.52 -19.06
C ILE A 80 10.93 4.25 -19.05
N ALA A 81 10.76 5.27 -19.89
CA ALA A 81 9.48 5.93 -20.12
C ALA A 81 9.38 6.43 -21.56
N VAL A 82 8.17 6.38 -22.11
CA VAL A 82 7.88 6.74 -23.50
C VAL A 82 6.56 7.50 -23.50
N ASN A 83 6.56 8.69 -24.09
CA ASN A 83 5.35 9.51 -24.20
C ASN A 83 4.40 8.99 -25.29
N TYR A 84 3.16 9.47 -25.30
CA TYR A 84 2.12 8.97 -26.20
C TYR A 84 2.44 9.17 -27.70
N PRO A 85 2.98 10.32 -28.16
CA PRO A 85 3.44 10.46 -29.54
C PRO A 85 4.48 9.40 -29.94
N ALA A 86 5.47 9.11 -29.08
CA ALA A 86 6.47 8.08 -29.38
C ALA A 86 5.86 6.66 -29.39
N ARG A 87 4.86 6.37 -28.52
CA ARG A 87 4.15 5.08 -28.53
C ARG A 87 3.38 4.83 -29.83
N ALA A 88 2.92 5.87 -30.52
CA ALA A 88 2.24 5.73 -31.81
C ALA A 88 3.14 5.12 -32.89
N TYR A 89 4.46 5.21 -32.75
CA TYR A 89 5.45 4.53 -33.60
C TYR A 89 5.74 3.08 -33.19
N GLY A 90 4.98 2.52 -32.24
CA GLY A 90 5.22 1.18 -31.70
C GLY A 90 6.37 1.10 -30.69
N ILE A 91 6.86 2.24 -30.20
CA ILE A 91 7.96 2.27 -29.22
C ILE A 91 7.41 1.90 -27.83
N GLY A 92 7.89 0.79 -27.30
CA GLY A 92 7.56 0.30 -25.97
C GLY A 92 8.63 0.63 -24.93
N ARG A 93 8.27 0.41 -23.66
CA ARG A 93 9.26 0.34 -22.57
C ARG A 93 10.19 -0.86 -22.83
N MET A 94 11.44 -0.76 -22.42
CA MET A 94 12.49 -1.78 -22.60
C MET A 94 13.03 -1.93 -24.03
N CYS A 95 12.54 -1.17 -25.02
CA CYS A 95 13.26 -1.01 -26.29
C CYS A 95 14.63 -0.37 -26.05
N THR A 96 15.60 -0.73 -26.89
CA THR A 96 16.87 -0.01 -26.93
C THR A 96 16.72 1.33 -27.65
N VAL A 97 17.58 2.29 -27.34
CA VAL A 97 17.64 3.58 -28.03
C VAL A 97 17.81 3.40 -29.54
N THR A 98 18.66 2.45 -29.95
CA THR A 98 18.94 2.16 -31.35
C THR A 98 17.71 1.62 -32.09
N GLU A 99 16.95 0.71 -31.49
CA GLU A 99 15.70 0.20 -32.06
C GLU A 99 14.64 1.30 -32.15
N ALA A 100 14.50 2.09 -31.09
CA ALA A 100 13.52 3.16 -31.05
C ALA A 100 13.80 4.23 -32.13
N LYS A 101 15.06 4.60 -32.35
CA LYS A 101 15.47 5.53 -33.42
C LYS A 101 15.26 4.97 -34.83
N LYS A 102 15.27 3.64 -35.01
CA LYS A 102 14.89 3.03 -36.30
C LYS A 102 13.40 3.20 -36.59
N LEU A 103 12.55 3.12 -35.56
CA LEU A 103 11.09 3.31 -35.69
C LEU A 103 10.71 4.79 -35.82
N CYS A 104 11.40 5.66 -35.10
CA CYS A 104 11.17 7.11 -35.11
C CYS A 104 12.53 7.85 -35.17
N PRO A 105 13.01 8.22 -36.36
CA PRO A 105 14.31 8.90 -36.52
C PRO A 105 14.41 10.25 -35.79
N ASN A 106 13.28 10.95 -35.61
CA ASN A 106 13.20 12.23 -34.92
C ASN A 106 12.92 12.10 -33.41
N LEU A 107 13.01 10.89 -32.85
CA LEU A 107 12.78 10.64 -31.42
C LEU A 107 13.78 11.42 -30.55
N ILE A 108 13.24 12.24 -29.66
CA ILE A 108 14.03 12.90 -28.62
C ILE A 108 14.31 11.87 -27.52
N THR A 109 15.59 11.62 -27.27
CA THR A 109 16.04 10.66 -26.25
C THR A 109 16.78 11.40 -25.14
N GLN A 110 16.17 11.45 -23.96
CA GLN A 110 16.76 12.11 -22.79
C GLN A 110 17.24 11.06 -21.79
N HIS A 111 18.53 11.09 -21.44
CA HIS A 111 19.06 10.24 -20.38
C HIS A 111 18.68 10.80 -19.00
N VAL A 112 18.37 9.92 -18.06
CA VAL A 112 18.20 10.28 -16.64
C VAL A 112 19.45 10.96 -16.07
N ALA A 113 19.30 11.76 -15.01
CA ALA A 113 20.45 12.29 -14.28
C ALA A 113 21.35 11.18 -13.73
N THR A 114 22.63 11.49 -13.48
CA THR A 114 23.59 10.54 -12.88
C THR A 114 24.33 11.13 -11.68
N TRP A 115 24.83 10.25 -10.83
CA TRP A 115 25.82 10.47 -9.78
C TRP A 115 27.17 9.98 -10.29
N ARG A 116 28.23 10.73 -10.01
CA ARG A 116 29.62 10.41 -10.37
C ARG A 116 30.49 10.47 -9.11
N GLU A 117 31.51 9.62 -9.05
CA GLU A 117 32.41 9.56 -7.89
C GLU A 117 33.04 10.93 -7.61
N GLY A 118 33.04 11.35 -6.34
CA GLY A 118 33.64 12.61 -5.90
C GLY A 118 32.71 13.82 -5.97
N GLU A 119 31.50 13.66 -6.51
CA GLU A 119 30.49 14.73 -6.54
C GLU A 119 29.50 14.60 -5.37
N ASP A 120 29.02 15.75 -4.89
CA ASP A 120 28.06 15.91 -3.79
C ASP A 120 26.59 15.95 -4.26
N LYS A 121 26.37 16.01 -5.58
CA LYS A 121 25.03 16.05 -6.19
C LYS A 121 24.98 15.29 -7.51
N TRP A 122 23.77 14.88 -7.88
CA TRP A 122 23.51 14.38 -9.23
C TRP A 122 23.43 15.52 -10.25
N ALA A 123 23.63 15.19 -11.52
CA ALA A 123 23.48 16.14 -12.63
C ALA A 123 22.99 15.44 -13.91
N TYR A 124 22.36 16.20 -14.80
CA TYR A 124 22.14 15.76 -16.19
C TYR A 124 23.45 15.91 -16.96
N ARG A 125 23.82 14.88 -17.73
CA ARG A 125 25.05 14.87 -18.53
C ARG A 125 24.79 14.29 -19.91
N ASP A 126 25.44 14.87 -20.91
CA ASP A 126 25.34 14.40 -22.30
C ASP A 126 26.10 13.08 -22.50
N ASP A 127 27.18 12.87 -21.73
CA ASP A 127 28.03 11.66 -21.76
C ASP A 127 27.49 10.50 -20.90
N ALA A 128 26.31 10.64 -20.27
CA ALA A 128 25.83 9.71 -19.26
C ALA A 128 25.70 8.26 -19.77
N ALA A 129 25.25 8.08 -21.02
CA ALA A 129 25.04 6.75 -21.60
C ALA A 129 26.35 5.97 -21.80
N GLU A 130 27.46 6.67 -21.99
CA GLU A 130 28.80 6.10 -22.24
C GLU A 130 29.50 5.73 -20.93
N ASN A 131 29.11 6.38 -19.82
CA ASN A 131 29.74 6.26 -18.51
C ASN A 131 29.04 5.26 -17.57
N ILE A 132 28.37 4.23 -18.09
CA ILE A 132 27.72 3.19 -17.27
C ILE A 132 28.66 2.50 -16.29
N ALA A 133 29.96 2.42 -16.60
CA ALA A 133 30.96 1.76 -15.76
C ALA A 133 31.37 2.58 -14.52
N THR A 134 31.10 3.89 -14.50
CA THR A 134 31.56 4.82 -13.45
C THR A 134 30.41 5.56 -12.79
N ASP A 135 29.31 5.77 -13.52
CA ASP A 135 28.19 6.58 -13.07
C ASP A 135 27.04 5.71 -12.52
N LYS A 136 26.27 6.25 -11.57
CA LYS A 136 25.01 5.68 -11.12
C LYS A 136 23.85 6.57 -11.55
N VAL A 137 22.72 5.99 -11.93
CA VAL A 137 21.49 6.76 -12.19
C VAL A 137 20.99 7.49 -10.94
N SER A 138 20.52 8.72 -11.13
CA SER A 138 19.66 9.43 -10.18
C SER A 138 18.24 9.51 -10.74
N LEU A 139 17.27 9.19 -9.88
CA LEU A 139 15.84 9.39 -10.14
C LEU A 139 15.26 10.51 -9.27
N ASP A 140 16.13 11.27 -8.60
CA ASP A 140 15.74 12.36 -7.70
C ASP A 140 14.98 13.49 -8.41
N PRO A 141 15.29 13.87 -9.67
CA PRO A 141 14.44 14.81 -10.41
C PRO A 141 12.97 14.40 -10.40
N TYR A 142 12.68 13.12 -10.68
CA TYR A 142 11.31 12.60 -10.72
C TYR A 142 10.69 12.50 -9.32
N ARG A 143 11.49 12.22 -8.28
CA ARG A 143 11.00 12.22 -6.89
C ARG A 143 10.63 13.62 -6.41
N LEU A 144 11.39 14.64 -6.81
CA LEU A 144 11.11 16.05 -6.53
C LEU A 144 9.77 16.46 -7.16
N GLU A 145 9.57 16.17 -8.44
CA GLU A 145 8.32 16.48 -9.13
C GLU A 145 7.13 15.71 -8.54
N SER A 146 7.32 14.43 -8.22
CA SER A 146 6.31 13.63 -7.49
C SER A 146 5.88 14.29 -6.18
N ARG A 147 6.81 14.87 -5.41
CA ARG A 147 6.49 15.59 -4.16
C ARG A 147 5.74 16.90 -4.42
N ARG A 148 6.12 17.67 -5.45
CA ARG A 148 5.43 18.91 -5.85
C ARG A 148 3.99 18.65 -6.30
N ILE A 149 3.78 17.59 -7.05
CA ILE A 149 2.45 17.14 -7.50
C ILE A 149 1.61 16.71 -6.31
N LEU A 150 2.16 15.90 -5.40
CA LEU A 150 1.46 15.49 -4.18
C LEU A 150 1.08 16.69 -3.30
N ALA A 151 1.96 17.69 -3.17
CA ALA A 151 1.65 18.93 -2.47
C ALA A 151 0.49 19.67 -3.16
N THR A 152 0.54 19.81 -4.48
CA THR A 152 -0.53 20.45 -5.27
C THR A 152 -1.88 19.75 -5.11
N ILE A 153 -1.90 18.41 -5.05
CA ILE A 153 -3.11 17.63 -4.76
C ILE A 153 -3.64 17.97 -3.37
N LYS A 154 -2.78 17.96 -2.35
CA LYS A 154 -3.20 18.28 -0.97
C LYS A 154 -3.74 19.70 -0.85
N ASP A 155 -3.07 20.68 -1.46
CA ASP A 155 -3.48 22.09 -1.41
C ASP A 155 -4.88 22.35 -2.00
N HIS A 156 -5.35 21.49 -2.91
CA HIS A 156 -6.70 21.57 -3.48
C HIS A 156 -7.77 20.82 -2.68
N LEU A 157 -7.37 20.09 -1.64
CA LEU A 157 -8.29 19.39 -0.74
C LEU A 157 -8.39 20.15 0.58
N PRO A 158 -9.59 20.20 1.22
CA PRO A 158 -9.75 20.83 2.53
C PRO A 158 -8.76 20.24 3.55
N SER A 159 -8.06 21.10 4.29
CA SER A 159 -6.92 20.72 5.15
C SER A 159 -7.25 19.63 6.18
N HIS A 160 -8.50 19.58 6.66
CA HIS A 160 -8.98 18.60 7.64
C HIS A 160 -9.56 17.32 7.00
N MET A 161 -9.57 17.21 5.66
CA MET A 161 -10.14 16.08 4.90
C MET A 161 -9.16 15.49 3.88
N GLN A 162 -7.85 15.58 4.14
CA GLN A 162 -6.80 15.13 3.22
C GLN A 162 -6.40 13.65 3.41
N LYS A 163 -7.34 12.71 3.23
CA LYS A 163 -7.03 11.28 3.30
C LYS A 163 -6.38 10.81 1.98
N VAL A 164 -5.06 10.96 1.91
CA VAL A 164 -4.24 10.76 0.70
C VAL A 164 -3.19 9.68 0.90
N GLU A 165 -3.17 8.66 0.04
CA GLU A 165 -2.15 7.61 0.01
C GLU A 165 -1.28 7.74 -1.24
N LYS A 166 0.03 7.89 -1.05
CA LYS A 166 1.00 7.81 -2.14
C LYS A 166 1.27 6.32 -2.46
N ALA A 167 0.73 5.83 -3.58
CA ALA A 167 0.84 4.42 -3.96
C ALA A 167 2.17 4.10 -4.66
N SER A 168 2.65 5.02 -5.51
CA SER A 168 3.92 4.91 -6.22
C SER A 168 4.58 6.30 -6.35
N ILE A 169 5.57 6.44 -7.24
CA ILE A 169 6.15 7.74 -7.56
C ILE A 169 5.17 8.62 -8.36
N ASP A 170 4.24 8.03 -9.10
CA ASP A 170 3.33 8.68 -10.05
C ASP A 170 1.85 8.39 -9.79
N GLU A 171 1.53 7.63 -8.75
CA GLU A 171 0.17 7.21 -8.41
C GLU A 171 -0.23 7.63 -6.99
N VAL A 172 -1.46 8.15 -6.86
CA VAL A 172 -2.03 8.59 -5.60
C VAL A 172 -3.48 8.11 -5.47
N PHE A 173 -3.85 7.56 -4.32
CA PHE A 173 -5.24 7.32 -3.95
C PHE A 173 -5.75 8.43 -3.04
N LEU A 174 -7.00 8.84 -3.23
CA LEU A 174 -7.73 9.79 -2.40
C LEU A 174 -8.99 9.09 -1.87
N ASP A 175 -9.23 9.17 -0.57
CA ASP A 175 -10.56 8.89 -0.02
C ASP A 175 -11.31 10.20 0.10
N LEU A 176 -12.26 10.41 -0.82
CA LEU A 176 -13.02 11.65 -0.92
C LEU A 176 -14.31 11.61 -0.10
N SER A 177 -14.60 10.51 0.59
CA SER A 177 -15.90 10.27 1.24
C SER A 177 -16.31 11.40 2.19
N ALA A 178 -15.42 11.87 3.06
CA ALA A 178 -15.74 12.96 3.98
C ALA A 178 -15.91 14.33 3.29
N HIS A 179 -15.13 14.59 2.24
CA HIS A 179 -15.23 15.83 1.46
C HIS A 179 -16.54 15.84 0.65
N VAL A 180 -16.85 14.74 -0.02
CA VAL A 180 -18.12 14.55 -0.73
C VAL A 180 -19.29 14.69 0.23
N HIS A 181 -19.23 14.06 1.41
CA HIS A 181 -20.26 14.22 2.43
C HIS A 181 -20.51 15.69 2.81
N ALA A 182 -19.45 16.47 3.05
CA ALA A 182 -19.60 17.90 3.36
C ALA A 182 -20.30 18.66 2.23
N VAL A 183 -19.91 18.41 0.98
CA VAL A 183 -20.52 19.03 -0.20
C VAL A 183 -21.97 18.57 -0.40
N LEU A 184 -22.29 17.30 -0.13
CA LEU A 184 -23.65 16.79 -0.21
C LEU A 184 -24.58 17.50 0.79
N LEU A 185 -24.14 17.67 2.04
CA LEU A 185 -24.92 18.39 3.06
C LEU A 185 -25.11 19.87 2.72
N GLU A 186 -24.14 20.48 2.04
CA GLU A 186 -24.23 21.88 1.58
C GLU A 186 -25.19 22.03 0.39
N ARG A 187 -25.13 21.12 -0.59
CA ARG A 187 -25.94 21.19 -1.82
C ARG A 187 -27.37 20.68 -1.66
N PHE A 188 -27.60 19.76 -0.71
CA PHE A 188 -28.88 19.04 -0.56
C PHE A 188 -29.42 19.17 0.89
N PRO A 189 -30.16 20.24 1.19
CA PRO A 189 -30.73 20.47 2.53
C PRO A 189 -31.69 19.36 3.02
N GLU A 190 -32.26 18.59 2.11
CA GLU A 190 -33.16 17.47 2.40
C GLU A 190 -32.49 16.33 3.19
N ILE A 191 -31.19 16.12 3.01
CA ILE A 191 -30.41 15.09 3.73
C ILE A 191 -29.57 15.67 4.88
N ALA A 192 -29.55 17.00 5.02
CA ALA A 192 -28.87 17.68 6.13
C ALA A 192 -29.65 17.62 7.44
N ARG A 193 -30.96 17.35 7.37
CA ARG A 193 -31.81 17.21 8.55
C ARG A 193 -31.65 15.81 9.15
N PRO A 194 -31.70 15.66 10.49
CA PRO A 194 -31.68 14.35 11.11
C PRO A 194 -32.92 13.52 10.68
N PRO A 195 -32.85 12.17 10.77
CA PRO A 195 -33.97 11.30 10.44
C PRO A 195 -35.22 11.70 11.25
N PRO A 196 -36.42 11.78 10.63
CA PRO A 196 -37.65 12.17 11.34
C PRO A 196 -37.97 11.29 12.54
N SER A 197 -37.66 10.00 12.43
CA SER A 197 -37.86 9.00 13.50
C SER A 197 -36.75 9.00 14.56
N GLY A 198 -35.60 9.63 14.28
CA GLY A 198 -34.38 9.49 15.07
C GLY A 198 -33.58 8.21 14.80
N ASP A 199 -34.07 7.27 13.96
CA ASP A 199 -33.34 6.05 13.60
C ASP A 199 -32.38 6.30 12.43
N PRO A 200 -31.05 6.13 12.62
CA PRO A 200 -30.08 6.25 11.53
C PRO A 200 -30.24 5.20 10.42
N SER A 201 -30.95 4.11 10.68
CA SER A 201 -31.21 3.05 9.69
C SER A 201 -32.34 3.40 8.73
N GLU A 202 -33.02 4.53 8.95
CA GLU A 202 -34.06 5.02 8.06
C GLU A 202 -33.45 5.36 6.68
N PRO A 203 -34.13 4.98 5.57
CA PRO A 203 -33.72 5.38 4.24
C PRO A 203 -33.75 6.90 4.04
N LEU A 204 -32.79 7.42 3.27
CA LEU A 204 -32.77 8.81 2.84
C LEU A 204 -33.97 9.12 1.93
N PRO A 205 -34.42 10.38 1.87
CA PRO A 205 -35.28 10.83 0.77
C PRO A 205 -34.57 10.60 -0.57
N MET A 206 -35.30 10.43 -1.66
CA MET A 206 -34.68 10.40 -2.99
C MET A 206 -33.97 11.74 -3.28
N PRO A 207 -32.87 11.74 -4.04
CA PRO A 207 -32.28 12.98 -4.52
C PRO A 207 -33.31 13.86 -5.25
N SER A 208 -33.26 15.17 -5.01
CA SER A 208 -34.12 16.14 -5.71
C SER A 208 -33.74 16.31 -7.19
N VAL A 209 -32.64 15.70 -7.63
CA VAL A 209 -32.09 15.80 -8.98
C VAL A 209 -32.46 14.56 -9.78
N SER A 210 -33.11 14.77 -10.93
CA SER A 210 -33.54 13.69 -11.83
C SER A 210 -32.53 13.39 -12.95
N ALA A 211 -31.55 14.26 -13.18
CA ALA A 211 -30.53 14.09 -14.22
C ALA A 211 -29.17 14.61 -13.75
N LEU A 212 -28.11 13.83 -13.96
CA LEU A 212 -26.75 14.15 -13.57
C LEU A 212 -25.93 14.56 -14.79
N ASP A 213 -25.38 15.77 -14.79
CA ASP A 213 -24.38 16.19 -15.77
C ASP A 213 -22.99 15.80 -15.28
N TRP A 214 -22.51 14.66 -15.74
CA TRP A 214 -21.23 14.11 -15.31
C TRP A 214 -20.04 15.00 -15.65
N GLN A 215 -20.10 15.75 -16.76
CA GLN A 215 -18.95 16.46 -17.36
C GLN A 215 -17.66 15.61 -17.36
N ALA A 216 -17.80 14.28 -17.37
CA ALA A 216 -16.69 13.35 -17.24
C ALA A 216 -16.17 13.04 -18.63
N ASP A 217 -14.85 12.87 -18.75
CA ASP A 217 -14.25 12.49 -20.03
C ASP A 217 -14.73 11.09 -20.46
N ALA A 218 -14.92 10.19 -19.48
CA ALA A 218 -15.53 8.89 -19.68
C ALA A 218 -16.46 8.51 -18.51
N LEU A 219 -17.71 8.18 -18.85
CA LEU A 219 -18.65 7.50 -17.97
C LEU A 219 -18.73 6.05 -18.43
N VAL A 220 -18.61 5.10 -17.51
CA VAL A 220 -18.76 3.69 -17.88
C VAL A 220 -20.24 3.38 -18.11
N ASP A 221 -20.50 2.75 -19.26
CA ASP A 221 -21.82 2.33 -19.71
C ASP A 221 -22.43 1.31 -18.76
N LEU A 222 -23.76 1.30 -18.71
CA LEU A 222 -24.55 0.31 -17.99
C LEU A 222 -24.78 -0.93 -18.87
N ASP A 223 -25.12 -2.05 -18.22
CA ASP A 223 -25.61 -3.24 -18.94
C ASP A 223 -27.07 -3.08 -19.36
N ASP A 224 -27.58 -4.05 -20.12
CA ASP A 224 -28.97 -4.05 -20.61
C ASP A 224 -30.02 -4.13 -19.47
N GLU A 225 -29.61 -4.49 -18.24
CA GLU A 225 -30.48 -4.60 -17.06
C GLU A 225 -30.71 -3.25 -16.37
N HIS A 226 -29.76 -2.31 -16.46
CA HIS A 226 -29.85 -0.99 -15.85
C HIS A 226 -29.99 0.08 -16.93
N ALA A 227 -31.11 0.82 -16.90
CA ALA A 227 -31.33 1.88 -17.87
C ALA A 227 -30.68 3.18 -17.42
N GLU A 228 -30.09 3.94 -18.35
CA GLU A 228 -29.67 5.35 -18.10
C GLU A 228 -30.86 6.25 -17.72
N PHE A 229 -32.10 5.78 -17.94
CA PHE A 229 -33.34 6.47 -17.56
C PHE A 229 -33.79 6.19 -16.13
N ASP A 230 -33.13 5.28 -15.41
CA ASP A 230 -33.42 5.05 -14.00
C ASP A 230 -32.97 6.26 -13.17
N ASP A 231 -33.88 6.83 -12.36
CA ASP A 231 -33.52 7.97 -11.51
C ASP A 231 -32.24 7.69 -10.71
N PRO A 232 -31.32 8.66 -10.60
CA PRO A 232 -30.12 8.52 -9.80
C PRO A 232 -30.47 8.36 -8.31
N ASP A 233 -29.64 7.60 -7.59
CA ASP A 233 -29.66 7.55 -6.13
C ASP A 233 -28.40 8.23 -5.57
N TRP A 234 -28.25 8.30 -4.25
CA TRP A 234 -27.21 9.09 -3.59
C TRP A 234 -25.79 8.64 -3.89
N ASP A 235 -25.56 7.39 -4.28
CA ASP A 235 -24.24 6.93 -4.73
C ASP A 235 -23.83 7.57 -6.06
N ASP A 236 -24.74 7.69 -7.02
CA ASP A 236 -24.47 8.39 -8.28
C ASP A 236 -24.18 9.88 -8.04
N VAL A 237 -24.96 10.53 -7.17
CA VAL A 237 -24.74 11.93 -6.79
C VAL A 237 -23.38 12.09 -6.09
N ALA A 238 -23.02 11.18 -5.20
CA ALA A 238 -21.72 11.17 -4.53
C ALA A 238 -20.56 10.99 -5.53
N MET A 239 -20.69 10.10 -6.51
CA MET A 239 -19.70 9.91 -7.59
C MET A 239 -19.57 11.15 -8.46
N LEU A 240 -20.68 11.84 -8.77
CA LEU A 240 -20.67 13.08 -9.53
C LEU A 240 -19.87 14.16 -8.82
N VAL A 241 -20.18 14.42 -7.55
CA VAL A 241 -19.47 15.41 -6.72
C VAL A 241 -17.98 15.08 -6.63
N ALA A 242 -17.63 13.81 -6.44
CA ALA A 242 -16.23 13.39 -6.45
C ALA A 242 -15.55 13.64 -7.81
N SER A 243 -16.25 13.39 -8.91
CA SER A 243 -15.73 13.63 -10.26
C SER A 243 -15.40 15.11 -10.50
N GLU A 244 -16.18 16.04 -9.96
CA GLU A 244 -15.91 17.48 -10.00
C GLU A 244 -14.65 17.84 -9.21
N ILE A 245 -14.53 17.32 -7.98
CA ILE A 245 -13.35 17.52 -7.12
C ILE A 245 -12.09 17.02 -7.84
N VAL A 246 -12.14 15.82 -8.41
CA VAL A 246 -11.01 15.23 -9.14
C VAL A 246 -10.67 16.04 -10.39
N ARG A 247 -11.66 16.52 -11.14
CA ARG A 247 -11.45 17.40 -12.30
C ARG A 247 -10.68 18.66 -11.91
N ASN A 248 -11.07 19.29 -10.80
CA ASN A 248 -10.40 20.48 -10.28
C ASN A 248 -8.96 20.19 -9.83
N VAL A 249 -8.72 19.06 -9.16
CA VAL A 249 -7.37 18.62 -8.79
C VAL A 249 -6.50 18.38 -10.03
N ARG A 250 -7.03 17.71 -11.06
CA ARG A 250 -6.31 17.47 -12.32
C ARG A 250 -5.99 18.77 -13.04
N ALA A 251 -6.95 19.68 -13.14
CA ALA A 251 -6.76 21.01 -13.73
C ALA A 251 -5.67 21.79 -12.99
N ALA A 252 -5.64 21.74 -11.66
CA ALA A 252 -4.61 22.40 -10.88
C ALA A 252 -3.20 21.85 -11.11
N ILE A 253 -3.05 20.53 -11.20
CA ILE A 253 -1.77 19.89 -11.56
C ILE A 253 -1.32 20.38 -12.94
N ARG A 254 -2.26 20.44 -13.89
CA ARG A 254 -2.00 20.91 -15.25
C ARG A 254 -1.62 22.38 -15.31
N ASP A 255 -2.33 23.25 -14.59
CA ASP A 255 -2.14 24.70 -14.66
C ASP A 255 -0.85 25.13 -13.95
N LYS A 256 -0.59 24.57 -12.77
CA LYS A 256 0.56 24.94 -11.94
C LYS A 256 1.85 24.27 -12.38
N LEU A 257 1.78 22.98 -12.74
CA LEU A 257 2.96 22.14 -12.94
C LEU A 257 3.09 21.59 -14.38
N ARG A 258 2.11 21.85 -15.25
CA ARG A 258 2.09 21.44 -16.67
C ARG A 258 2.02 19.92 -16.91
N TYR A 259 1.77 19.12 -15.87
CA TYR A 259 1.56 17.68 -16.02
C TYR A 259 0.11 17.33 -16.35
N THR A 260 -0.09 16.41 -17.28
CA THR A 260 -1.37 15.70 -17.45
C THR A 260 -1.40 14.45 -16.59
N CYS A 261 -2.61 14.06 -16.21
CA CYS A 261 -2.83 12.81 -15.50
C CYS A 261 -4.22 12.26 -15.83
N ALA A 262 -4.32 10.94 -15.73
CA ALA A 262 -5.58 10.25 -15.79
C ALA A 262 -6.09 9.95 -14.39
N ALA A 263 -7.42 9.80 -14.26
CA ALA A 263 -8.02 9.46 -12.98
C ALA A 263 -9.15 8.45 -13.11
N GLY A 264 -9.37 7.67 -12.07
CA GLY A 264 -10.53 6.81 -11.93
C GLY A 264 -11.26 7.13 -10.64
N ILE A 265 -12.58 7.26 -10.72
CA ILE A 265 -13.46 7.55 -9.57
C ILE A 265 -14.41 6.38 -9.41
N ALA A 266 -14.40 5.74 -8.25
CA ALA A 266 -15.21 4.56 -7.96
C ALA A 266 -15.37 4.34 -6.44
N ARG A 267 -16.10 3.28 -6.04
CA ARG A 267 -16.34 2.97 -4.62
C ARG A 267 -15.13 2.48 -3.82
N ASN A 268 -14.06 2.02 -4.48
CA ASN A 268 -12.88 1.46 -3.82
C ASN A 268 -11.59 1.60 -4.65
N LYS A 269 -10.45 1.17 -4.06
CA LYS A 269 -9.11 1.32 -4.63
C LYS A 269 -8.91 0.42 -5.86
N LEU A 270 -9.44 -0.80 -5.84
CA LEU A 270 -9.39 -1.69 -7.01
C LEU A 270 -10.03 -1.03 -8.25
N LEU A 271 -11.28 -0.60 -8.13
CA LEU A 271 -12.05 -0.04 -9.25
C LEU A 271 -11.49 1.30 -9.71
N SER A 272 -11.16 2.21 -8.79
CA SER A 272 -10.58 3.51 -9.15
C SER A 272 -9.24 3.35 -9.89
N LYS A 273 -8.39 2.39 -9.48
CA LYS A 273 -7.15 2.09 -10.19
C LYS A 273 -7.42 1.61 -11.63
N LEU A 274 -8.35 0.66 -11.80
CA LEU A 274 -8.73 0.18 -13.14
C LEU A 274 -9.32 1.31 -14.00
N GLY A 275 -10.15 2.17 -13.42
CA GLY A 275 -10.72 3.34 -14.09
C GLY A 275 -9.64 4.29 -14.61
N SER A 276 -8.64 4.64 -13.80
CA SER A 276 -7.54 5.53 -14.24
C SER A 276 -6.70 4.96 -15.38
N ALA A 277 -6.67 3.63 -15.52
CA ALA A 277 -5.95 2.95 -16.59
C ALA A 277 -6.80 2.74 -17.85
N HIS A 278 -8.13 2.90 -17.74
CA HIS A 278 -9.07 2.59 -18.81
C HIS A 278 -9.01 3.59 -19.97
N ARG A 279 -8.91 4.89 -19.65
CA ARG A 279 -8.80 5.97 -20.64
C ARG A 279 -7.61 6.86 -20.33
N LYS A 280 -6.54 6.68 -21.11
CA LYS A 280 -5.34 7.52 -21.07
C LYS A 280 -5.01 8.02 -22.49
N PRO A 281 -4.40 9.20 -22.66
CA PRO A 281 -3.96 10.15 -21.63
C PRO A 281 -5.03 11.16 -21.21
N ASN A 282 -4.75 11.90 -20.13
CA ASN A 282 -5.45 13.12 -19.69
C ASN A 282 -6.99 13.00 -19.64
N GLN A 283 -7.50 11.88 -19.16
CA GLN A 283 -8.95 11.68 -18.97
C GLN A 283 -9.27 11.17 -17.57
N GLN A 284 -10.49 11.43 -17.11
CA GLN A 284 -11.05 10.77 -15.94
C GLN A 284 -12.18 9.82 -16.30
N THR A 285 -12.18 8.64 -15.67
CA THR A 285 -13.22 7.62 -15.82
C THR A 285 -14.03 7.51 -14.54
N VAL A 286 -15.36 7.60 -14.63
CA VAL A 286 -16.28 7.39 -13.51
C VAL A 286 -16.93 6.00 -13.62
N ILE A 287 -16.81 5.21 -12.56
CA ILE A 287 -17.39 3.86 -12.47
C ILE A 287 -18.48 3.88 -11.39
N ARG A 288 -19.73 4.00 -11.83
CA ARG A 288 -20.93 3.94 -10.96
C ARG A 288 -21.09 2.54 -10.37
N ASN A 289 -21.71 2.42 -9.19
CA ASN A 289 -21.90 1.12 -8.54
C ASN A 289 -22.67 0.12 -9.42
N ARG A 290 -23.72 0.60 -10.10
CA ARG A 290 -24.50 -0.16 -11.08
C ARG A 290 -23.70 -0.57 -12.34
N ALA A 291 -22.63 0.15 -12.68
CA ALA A 291 -21.80 -0.15 -13.84
C ALA A 291 -20.66 -1.15 -13.55
N VAL A 292 -20.43 -1.53 -12.28
CA VAL A 292 -19.24 -2.31 -11.87
C VAL A 292 -19.17 -3.66 -12.57
N TRP A 293 -20.29 -4.38 -12.65
CA TRP A 293 -20.31 -5.73 -13.22
C TRP A 293 -20.00 -5.70 -14.72
N HIS A 294 -20.70 -4.82 -15.46
CA HIS A 294 -20.44 -4.59 -16.88
C HIS A 294 -18.99 -4.13 -17.13
N PHE A 295 -18.47 -3.24 -16.28
CA PHE A 295 -17.10 -2.78 -16.39
C PHE A 295 -16.09 -3.93 -16.25
N LEU A 296 -16.27 -4.80 -15.26
CA LEU A 296 -15.30 -5.85 -14.93
C LEU A 296 -15.36 -7.05 -15.88
N SER A 297 -16.51 -7.34 -16.50
CA SER A 297 -16.67 -8.51 -17.38
C SER A 297 -15.70 -8.49 -18.56
N GLY A 298 -15.38 -7.30 -19.08
CA GLY A 298 -14.42 -7.12 -20.18
C GLY A 298 -12.94 -7.28 -19.81
N PHE A 299 -12.61 -7.53 -18.53
CA PHE A 299 -11.21 -7.62 -18.07
C PHE A 299 -10.72 -9.05 -17.91
N LYS A 300 -9.40 -9.18 -18.08
CA LYS A 300 -8.65 -10.30 -17.51
C LYS A 300 -8.37 -10.00 -16.04
N PHE A 301 -8.64 -10.94 -15.14
CA PHE A 301 -8.39 -10.71 -13.70
C PHE A 301 -6.91 -10.50 -13.38
N THR A 302 -5.99 -10.91 -14.27
CA THR A 302 -4.54 -10.65 -14.13
C THR A 302 -4.19 -9.16 -14.22
N LYS A 303 -5.11 -8.31 -14.68
CA LYS A 303 -4.99 -6.85 -14.62
C LYS A 303 -5.32 -6.28 -13.24
N PHE A 304 -5.94 -7.06 -12.37
CA PHE A 304 -6.31 -6.61 -11.03
C PHE A 304 -5.09 -6.58 -10.12
N ARG A 305 -5.08 -5.63 -9.19
CA ARG A 305 -3.99 -5.49 -8.22
C ARG A 305 -3.84 -6.80 -7.44
N ASN A 306 -2.59 -7.23 -7.26
CA ASN A 306 -2.19 -8.50 -6.61
C ASN A 306 -2.50 -9.80 -7.38
N LEU A 307 -3.17 -9.73 -8.54
CA LEU A 307 -3.42 -10.88 -9.42
C LEU A 307 -2.56 -10.89 -10.69
N GLY A 308 -1.61 -9.96 -10.84
CA GLY A 308 -0.69 -9.92 -11.98
C GLY A 308 0.59 -10.74 -11.85
N GLY A 309 0.71 -11.60 -10.83
CA GLY A 309 1.91 -12.40 -10.55
C GLY A 309 1.57 -13.85 -10.20
N LYS A 310 2.39 -14.49 -9.37
CA LYS A 310 2.28 -15.92 -9.02
C LYS A 310 0.87 -16.38 -8.63
N LEU A 311 0.17 -15.60 -7.80
CA LEU A 311 -1.21 -15.93 -7.42
C LEU A 311 -2.15 -15.91 -8.63
N GLY A 312 -2.04 -14.92 -9.51
CA GLY A 312 -2.84 -14.88 -10.73
C GLY A 312 -2.52 -16.01 -11.69
N GLU A 313 -1.24 -16.37 -11.83
CA GLU A 313 -0.81 -17.54 -12.60
C GLU A 313 -1.40 -18.83 -12.02
N GLN A 314 -1.38 -18.98 -10.69
CA GLN A 314 -1.99 -20.10 -9.99
C GLN A 314 -3.50 -20.17 -10.22
N VAL A 315 -4.22 -19.05 -10.09
CA VAL A 315 -5.67 -19.00 -10.37
C VAL A 315 -5.94 -19.35 -11.84
N SER A 316 -5.15 -18.82 -12.77
CA SER A 316 -5.30 -19.09 -14.20
C SER A 316 -5.09 -20.57 -14.52
N GLN A 317 -4.12 -21.22 -13.87
CA GLN A 317 -3.85 -22.65 -14.03
C GLN A 317 -4.93 -23.53 -13.42
N ILE A 318 -5.43 -23.19 -12.22
CA ILE A 318 -6.44 -23.99 -11.51
C ILE A 318 -7.78 -23.98 -12.24
N PHE A 319 -8.19 -22.82 -12.76
CA PHE A 319 -9.50 -22.62 -13.39
C PHE A 319 -9.44 -22.59 -14.91
N ASN A 320 -8.24 -22.69 -15.50
CA ASN A 320 -8.00 -22.69 -16.94
C ASN A 320 -8.62 -21.50 -17.67
N THR A 321 -8.59 -20.32 -17.03
CA THR A 321 -9.11 -19.08 -17.61
C THR A 321 -8.41 -17.87 -17.04
N GLU A 322 -8.39 -16.78 -17.80
CA GLU A 322 -8.02 -15.44 -17.32
C GLU A 322 -9.23 -14.50 -17.27
N SER A 323 -10.41 -14.97 -17.71
CA SER A 323 -11.62 -14.17 -17.85
C SER A 323 -12.29 -13.96 -16.49
N VAL A 324 -12.67 -12.71 -16.20
CA VAL A 324 -13.47 -12.39 -15.01
C VAL A 324 -14.86 -13.03 -15.11
N GLU A 325 -15.50 -12.91 -16.28
CA GLU A 325 -16.85 -13.44 -16.52
C GLU A 325 -16.95 -14.94 -16.24
N GLU A 326 -15.96 -15.71 -16.68
CA GLU A 326 -15.90 -17.16 -16.46
C GLU A 326 -15.65 -17.53 -14.99
N LEU A 327 -14.91 -16.71 -14.23
CA LEU A 327 -14.70 -16.95 -12.81
C LEU A 327 -15.87 -16.46 -11.93
N LEU A 328 -16.71 -15.56 -12.42
CA LEU A 328 -17.85 -15.05 -11.65
C LEU A 328 -18.88 -16.16 -11.35
N VAL A 329 -19.04 -17.13 -12.25
CA VAL A 329 -19.96 -18.27 -12.05
C VAL A 329 -19.42 -19.32 -11.06
N VAL A 330 -18.14 -19.25 -10.70
CA VAL A 330 -17.52 -20.21 -9.76
C VAL A 330 -18.02 -19.94 -8.33
N PRO A 331 -18.61 -20.93 -7.64
CA PRO A 331 -19.05 -20.76 -6.26
C PRO A 331 -17.90 -20.45 -5.30
N ILE A 332 -18.18 -19.65 -4.27
CA ILE A 332 -17.18 -19.26 -3.27
C ILE A 332 -16.51 -20.47 -2.59
N GLU A 333 -17.26 -21.54 -2.32
CA GLU A 333 -16.74 -22.75 -1.68
C GLU A 333 -15.70 -23.46 -2.57
N GLN A 334 -15.84 -23.40 -3.90
CA GLN A 334 -14.87 -23.96 -4.81
C GLN A 334 -13.58 -23.11 -4.86
N LEU A 335 -13.72 -21.78 -4.81
CA LEU A 335 -12.59 -20.87 -4.71
C LEU A 335 -11.81 -21.10 -3.40
N LYS A 336 -12.51 -21.21 -2.27
CA LYS A 336 -11.92 -21.53 -0.96
C LYS A 336 -11.20 -22.89 -0.96
N LEU A 337 -11.85 -23.92 -1.48
CA LEU A 337 -11.26 -25.27 -1.55
C LEU A 337 -9.96 -25.32 -2.38
N LYS A 338 -9.86 -24.53 -3.45
CA LYS A 338 -8.71 -24.57 -4.37
C LYS A 338 -7.59 -23.58 -4.02
N LEU A 339 -7.92 -22.45 -3.39
CA LEU A 339 -6.98 -21.36 -3.12
C LEU A 339 -6.66 -21.18 -1.63
N GLY A 340 -7.38 -21.89 -0.74
CA GLY A 340 -7.42 -21.63 0.70
C GLY A 340 -8.54 -20.66 1.06
N ASP A 341 -9.01 -20.71 2.30
CA ASP A 341 -10.20 -19.97 2.75
C ASP A 341 -10.08 -18.46 2.53
N ASP A 342 -9.04 -17.83 3.10
CA ASP A 342 -8.87 -16.37 3.03
C ASP A 342 -8.64 -15.90 1.58
N THR A 343 -7.77 -16.58 0.84
CA THR A 343 -7.47 -16.26 -0.56
C THR A 343 -8.68 -16.45 -1.45
N GLY A 344 -9.43 -17.54 -1.25
CA GLY A 344 -10.64 -17.85 -2.01
C GLY A 344 -11.73 -16.79 -1.81
N VAL A 345 -11.98 -16.37 -0.56
CA VAL A 345 -12.90 -15.26 -0.25
C VAL A 345 -12.40 -13.95 -0.86
N TRP A 346 -11.10 -13.66 -0.75
CA TRP A 346 -10.52 -12.44 -1.31
C TRP A 346 -10.64 -12.38 -2.84
N VAL A 347 -10.31 -13.47 -3.54
CA VAL A 347 -10.46 -13.58 -5.01
C VAL A 347 -11.94 -13.45 -5.41
N HIS A 348 -12.83 -14.17 -4.72
CA HIS A 348 -14.28 -14.10 -4.97
C HIS A 348 -14.81 -12.66 -4.91
N ASN A 349 -14.42 -11.91 -3.88
CA ASN A 349 -14.82 -10.52 -3.68
C ASN A 349 -14.17 -9.58 -4.71
N THR A 350 -12.87 -9.76 -4.97
CA THR A 350 -12.11 -8.96 -5.94
C THR A 350 -12.72 -9.05 -7.34
N LEU A 351 -13.11 -10.25 -7.79
CA LEU A 351 -13.75 -10.46 -9.09
C LEU A 351 -15.10 -9.74 -9.22
N ARG A 352 -15.78 -9.48 -8.09
CA ARG A 352 -17.06 -8.77 -8.01
C ARG A 352 -16.89 -7.27 -7.72
N GLY A 353 -15.66 -6.77 -7.83
CA GLY A 353 -15.34 -5.37 -7.55
C GLY A 353 -15.48 -4.99 -6.09
N ILE A 354 -15.48 -5.95 -5.15
CA ILE A 354 -15.57 -5.71 -3.72
C ILE A 354 -14.16 -5.65 -3.13
N ASP A 355 -13.77 -4.45 -2.69
CA ASP A 355 -12.50 -4.19 -2.02
C ASP A 355 -12.74 -3.21 -0.86
N MET A 356 -12.38 -3.63 0.35
CA MET A 356 -12.52 -2.85 1.59
C MET A 356 -11.19 -2.28 2.09
N SER A 357 -10.14 -2.33 1.28
CA SER A 357 -8.84 -1.76 1.65
C SER A 357 -8.94 -0.26 1.90
N GLU A 358 -8.31 0.20 2.98
CA GLU A 358 -8.28 1.61 3.34
C GLU A 358 -7.28 2.40 2.48
N VAL A 359 -7.57 3.71 2.32
CA VAL A 359 -6.58 4.68 1.86
C VAL A 359 -5.75 5.09 3.08
N SER A 360 -4.52 4.61 3.16
CA SER A 360 -3.64 4.84 4.29
C SER A 360 -2.88 6.16 4.09
N PRO A 361 -2.93 7.13 5.03
CA PRO A 361 -2.32 8.46 4.86
C PRO A 361 -0.77 8.46 4.90
N ARG A 362 -0.14 7.30 4.66
CA ARG A 362 1.32 7.10 4.69
C ARG A 362 1.96 7.78 3.47
N THR A 363 2.28 9.05 3.62
CA THR A 363 2.99 9.85 2.59
C THR A 363 4.50 9.88 2.81
N GLN A 364 4.97 9.53 4.01
CA GLN A 364 6.39 9.52 4.36
C GLN A 364 7.15 8.29 3.85
N ILE A 365 8.43 8.45 3.56
CA ILE A 365 9.32 7.39 3.04
C ILE A 365 9.65 6.37 4.15
N LYS A 366 9.54 5.06 3.87
CA LYS A 366 9.89 3.99 4.84
C LYS A 366 11.35 3.54 4.76
N SER A 367 11.93 3.62 3.57
CA SER A 367 13.31 3.23 3.30
C SER A 367 13.86 3.98 2.09
N MET A 368 15.18 4.12 2.03
CA MET A 368 15.89 4.67 0.89
C MET A 368 16.89 3.65 0.39
N LEU A 369 16.89 3.40 -0.92
CA LEU A 369 17.79 2.49 -1.61
C LEU A 369 18.66 3.27 -2.60
N SER A 370 19.94 2.91 -2.64
CA SER A 370 20.91 3.26 -3.67
C SER A 370 21.55 1.98 -4.20
N ALA A 371 21.45 1.72 -5.49
CA ALA A 371 21.83 0.43 -6.06
C ALA A 371 22.49 0.57 -7.44
N LYS A 372 23.40 -0.34 -7.77
CA LYS A 372 23.99 -0.49 -9.09
C LYS A 372 24.14 -1.96 -9.47
N SER A 373 23.65 -2.32 -10.65
CA SER A 373 24.02 -3.59 -11.30
C SER A 373 25.19 -3.34 -12.24
N PHE A 374 26.20 -4.20 -12.20
CA PHE A 374 27.46 -4.05 -12.90
C PHE A 374 27.50 -4.93 -14.14
N ARG A 375 27.93 -4.35 -15.27
CA ARG A 375 28.17 -5.04 -16.54
C ARG A 375 29.39 -4.39 -17.21
N PRO A 376 30.60 -4.99 -17.15
CA PRO A 376 30.94 -6.25 -16.47
C PRO A 376 30.87 -6.15 -14.94
N SER A 377 30.89 -7.29 -14.26
CA SER A 377 30.95 -7.38 -12.80
C SER A 377 32.23 -6.73 -12.24
N ILE A 378 32.15 -6.20 -11.01
CA ILE A 378 33.33 -5.71 -10.28
C ILE A 378 34.02 -6.86 -9.54
N ASN A 379 35.34 -6.77 -9.33
CA ASN A 379 36.17 -7.88 -8.87
C ASN A 379 37.11 -7.52 -7.71
N THR A 380 37.08 -6.29 -7.22
CA THR A 380 38.02 -5.81 -6.21
C THR A 380 37.30 -5.03 -5.12
N VAL A 381 37.89 -5.03 -3.92
CA VAL A 381 37.40 -4.25 -2.78
C VAL A 381 37.41 -2.77 -3.11
N ASP A 382 38.47 -2.28 -3.76
CA ASP A 382 38.58 -0.87 -4.16
C ASP A 382 37.43 -0.44 -5.07
N GLN A 383 37.07 -1.25 -6.08
CA GLN A 383 35.91 -0.96 -6.93
C GLN A 383 34.62 -0.86 -6.12
N ALA A 384 34.35 -1.80 -5.20
CA ALA A 384 33.15 -1.75 -4.37
C ALA A 384 33.15 -0.53 -3.44
N THR A 385 34.28 -0.21 -2.82
CA THR A 385 34.44 0.95 -1.95
C THR A 385 34.15 2.27 -2.68
N ARG A 386 34.60 2.41 -3.93
CA ARG A 386 34.29 3.59 -4.78
C ARG A 386 32.79 3.72 -5.04
N TRP A 387 32.11 2.59 -5.31
CA TRP A 387 30.64 2.58 -5.45
C TRP A 387 29.91 2.89 -4.13
N LEU A 388 30.43 2.43 -2.99
CA LEU A 388 29.85 2.77 -1.68
C LEU A 388 29.87 4.28 -1.43
N ARG A 389 30.93 5.01 -1.85
CA ARG A 389 30.96 6.48 -1.75
C ARG A 389 29.81 7.13 -2.51
N ILE A 390 29.55 6.66 -3.74
CA ILE A 390 28.41 7.13 -4.54
C ILE A 390 27.08 6.82 -3.86
N PHE A 391 26.93 5.62 -3.30
CA PHE A 391 25.68 5.23 -2.63
C PHE A 391 25.42 6.03 -1.36
N VAL A 392 26.48 6.33 -0.61
CA VAL A 392 26.41 7.14 0.61
C VAL A 392 26.06 8.58 0.26
N ALA A 393 26.70 9.20 -0.72
CA ALA A 393 26.37 10.56 -1.16
C ALA A 393 24.89 10.67 -1.61
N ASP A 394 24.41 9.70 -2.41
CA ASP A 394 23.00 9.62 -2.83
C ASP A 394 22.03 9.49 -1.65
N ILE A 395 22.29 8.55 -0.73
CA ILE A 395 21.43 8.35 0.44
C ILE A 395 21.49 9.59 1.34
N PHE A 396 22.67 10.14 1.60
CA PHE A 396 22.84 11.26 2.51
C PHE A 396 22.16 12.53 1.98
N ALA A 397 22.33 12.88 0.71
CA ALA A 397 21.62 14.00 0.09
C ALA A 397 20.10 13.89 0.29
N ARG A 398 19.55 12.68 0.15
CA ARG A 398 18.12 12.42 0.38
C ARG A 398 17.72 12.44 1.86
N LEU A 399 18.62 12.06 2.77
CA LEU A 399 18.39 12.19 4.21
C LEU A 399 18.39 13.65 4.67
N VAL A 400 19.25 14.48 4.07
CA VAL A 400 19.24 15.94 4.27
C VAL A 400 17.88 16.52 3.87
N GLU A 401 17.32 16.10 2.73
CA GLU A 401 15.96 16.52 2.32
C GLU A 401 14.86 16.08 3.30
N GLU A 402 14.99 14.91 3.95
CA GLU A 402 14.05 14.45 5.00
C GLU A 402 14.28 15.14 6.36
N GLY A 403 15.23 16.07 6.43
CA GLY A 403 15.50 16.88 7.59
C GLY A 403 16.34 16.17 8.65
N VAL A 404 17.26 15.28 8.24
CA VAL A 404 18.14 14.58 9.19
C VAL A 404 19.05 15.55 9.95
N LEU A 405 19.45 16.66 9.33
CA LEU A 405 20.31 17.69 9.94
C LEU A 405 19.54 18.47 11.02
N GLU A 406 18.25 18.71 10.80
CA GLU A 406 17.34 19.35 11.75
C GLU A 406 16.76 18.36 12.77
N ASN A 407 17.26 17.12 12.82
CA ASN A 407 16.72 16.03 13.64
C ASN A 407 15.20 15.83 13.46
N ARG A 408 14.64 16.14 12.28
CA ARG A 408 13.22 15.91 12.01
C ARG A 408 12.93 14.43 11.87
N ARG A 409 13.81 13.72 11.17
CA ARG A 409 13.61 12.31 10.84
C ARG A 409 14.94 11.59 10.64
N ARG A 410 15.08 10.39 11.22
CA ARG A 410 16.34 9.65 11.20
C ARG A 410 16.14 8.15 10.95
N PRO A 411 16.92 7.51 10.06
CA PRO A 411 16.88 6.06 9.88
C PRO A 411 17.52 5.32 11.06
N LYS A 412 17.00 4.14 11.39
CA LYS A 412 17.53 3.24 12.43
C LYS A 412 18.53 2.23 11.91
N THR A 413 18.37 1.79 10.66
CA THR A 413 19.10 0.64 10.13
C THR A 413 19.73 0.98 8.79
N ILE A 414 20.88 0.36 8.55
CA ILE A 414 21.59 0.37 7.27
C ILE A 414 21.80 -1.08 6.82
N ASN A 415 21.54 -1.36 5.55
CA ASN A 415 21.65 -2.71 4.97
C ASN A 415 22.43 -2.65 3.66
N LEU A 416 23.38 -3.58 3.50
CA LEU A 416 24.14 -3.79 2.29
C LEU A 416 23.75 -5.13 1.67
N HIS A 417 23.31 -5.12 0.42
CA HIS A 417 23.02 -6.32 -0.35
C HIS A 417 24.05 -6.48 -1.46
N HIS A 418 24.46 -7.73 -1.67
CA HIS A 418 25.44 -8.17 -2.65
C HIS A 418 24.85 -9.32 -3.45
N ARG A 419 25.12 -9.33 -4.76
CA ARG A 419 24.84 -10.47 -5.63
C ARG A 419 26.09 -10.90 -6.39
N HIS A 420 26.40 -12.18 -6.30
CA HIS A 420 27.52 -12.79 -7.02
C HIS A 420 27.28 -12.81 -8.54
N GLY A 421 28.36 -12.90 -9.33
CA GLY A 421 28.36 -12.70 -10.78
C GLY A 421 28.44 -13.93 -11.67
N VAL A 422 28.18 -15.15 -11.16
CA VAL A 422 28.28 -16.41 -11.92
C VAL A 422 26.89 -16.97 -12.28
N GLN A 423 26.83 -17.79 -13.34
CA GLN A 423 25.66 -18.51 -13.88
C GLN A 423 24.94 -19.46 -12.90
N THR A 424 25.46 -19.63 -11.68
CA THR A 424 24.74 -20.32 -10.59
C THR A 424 23.68 -19.38 -10.02
N GLN A 425 22.44 -19.86 -9.93
CA GLN A 425 21.27 -19.12 -9.40
C GLN A 425 21.67 -18.12 -8.31
N GLY A 426 21.62 -16.82 -8.67
CA GLY A 426 22.32 -15.74 -7.98
C GLY A 426 22.06 -15.66 -6.48
N GLN A 427 22.94 -16.29 -5.69
CA GLN A 427 22.93 -16.15 -4.25
C GLN A 427 23.10 -14.66 -3.91
N THR A 428 22.03 -14.12 -3.32
CA THR A 428 22.01 -12.75 -2.81
C THR A 428 22.37 -12.84 -1.33
N ARG A 429 23.42 -12.12 -0.93
CA ARG A 429 23.83 -11.99 0.47
C ARG A 429 23.47 -10.60 0.96
N SER A 430 23.13 -10.51 2.23
CA SER A 430 22.82 -9.22 2.86
C SER A 430 23.35 -9.16 4.28
N ARG A 431 23.89 -8.01 4.65
CA ARG A 431 24.27 -7.68 6.02
C ARG A 431 23.58 -6.39 6.45
N SER A 432 23.22 -6.30 7.72
CA SER A 432 22.52 -5.16 8.30
C SER A 432 23.15 -4.75 9.62
N SER A 433 23.16 -3.46 9.90
CA SER A 433 23.65 -2.90 11.18
C SER A 433 22.70 -1.81 11.66
N PRO A 434 22.51 -1.63 12.98
CA PRO A 434 21.91 -0.41 13.50
C PRO A 434 22.78 0.80 13.19
N ILE A 435 22.14 1.94 12.96
CA ILE A 435 22.78 3.25 12.89
C ILE A 435 22.84 3.81 14.32
N PRO A 436 24.04 4.14 14.84
CA PRO A 436 24.17 4.66 16.20
C PRO A 436 23.29 5.88 16.46
N GLN A 437 22.60 5.85 17.60
CA GLN A 437 21.81 6.96 18.11
C GLN A 437 22.71 7.94 18.89
N GLY A 438 22.27 9.20 19.01
CA GLY A 438 22.95 10.22 19.83
C GLY A 438 24.13 10.96 19.18
N ARG A 439 24.48 10.65 17.93
CA ARG A 439 25.45 11.44 17.12
C ARG A 439 24.79 12.00 15.87
N SER A 440 25.27 13.14 15.38
CA SER A 440 24.91 13.63 14.04
C SER A 440 25.17 12.52 13.01
N LEU A 441 24.24 12.35 12.06
CA LEU A 441 24.47 11.44 10.94
C LEU A 441 25.10 12.26 9.84
N ASP A 442 26.28 11.84 9.37
CA ASP A 442 27.02 12.42 8.27
C ASP A 442 27.44 11.33 7.27
N GLU A 443 27.99 11.76 6.12
CA GLU A 443 28.48 10.85 5.08
C GLU A 443 29.59 9.93 5.60
N GLU A 444 30.50 10.44 6.44
CA GLU A 444 31.62 9.66 6.96
C GLU A 444 31.13 8.49 7.83
N THR A 445 30.16 8.75 8.71
CA THR A 445 29.53 7.73 9.54
C THR A 445 28.83 6.67 8.70
N LEU A 446 28.04 7.10 7.69
CA LEU A 446 27.33 6.17 6.80
C LEU A 446 28.31 5.32 5.98
N PHE A 447 29.38 5.93 5.48
CA PHE A 447 30.44 5.24 4.74
C PHE A 447 31.19 4.24 5.61
N GLY A 448 31.54 4.62 6.85
CA GLY A 448 32.16 3.73 7.81
C GLY A 448 31.30 2.48 8.06
N LEU A 449 30.01 2.67 8.33
CA LEU A 449 29.06 1.56 8.51
C LEU A 449 28.93 0.70 7.25
N ALA A 450 28.78 1.29 6.08
CA ALA A 450 28.69 0.57 4.81
C ALA A 450 29.95 -0.27 4.55
N ASN A 451 31.13 0.26 4.87
CA ASN A 451 32.40 -0.45 4.70
C ASN A 451 32.55 -1.60 5.71
N THR A 452 32.08 -1.43 6.96
CA THR A 452 32.00 -2.53 7.93
C THR A 452 31.12 -3.67 7.41
N LEU A 453 29.95 -3.35 6.85
CA LEU A 453 29.07 -4.35 6.25
C LEU A 453 29.72 -5.06 5.05
N LEU A 454 30.44 -4.32 4.20
CA LEU A 454 31.19 -4.90 3.08
C LEU A 454 32.27 -5.87 3.58
N ASN A 455 33.02 -5.50 4.60
CA ASN A 455 34.05 -6.36 5.19
C ASN A 455 33.46 -7.64 5.80
N GLN A 456 32.29 -7.57 6.42
CA GLN A 456 31.57 -8.78 6.89
C GLN A 456 31.21 -9.70 5.73
N ILE A 457 30.69 -9.16 4.62
CA ILE A 457 30.37 -9.96 3.42
C ILE A 457 31.65 -10.58 2.83
N ILE A 458 32.78 -9.87 2.87
CA ILE A 458 34.08 -10.39 2.42
C ILE A 458 34.58 -11.54 3.29
N GLN A 459 34.40 -11.45 4.61
CA GLN A 459 34.77 -12.52 5.54
C GLN A 459 33.98 -13.81 5.29
N ASP A 460 32.74 -13.70 4.81
CA ASP A 460 31.91 -14.86 4.43
C ASP A 460 32.38 -15.56 3.13
N GLY A 461 33.41 -15.04 2.44
CA GLY A 461 33.97 -15.60 1.21
C GLY A 461 33.11 -15.41 -0.05
N HIS A 462 33.63 -15.78 -1.22
CA HIS A 462 32.91 -15.79 -2.52
C HIS A 462 32.19 -14.46 -2.91
N VAL A 463 32.84 -13.32 -2.69
CA VAL A 463 32.27 -11.99 -3.04
C VAL A 463 32.45 -11.65 -4.52
N TRP A 464 33.56 -12.07 -5.13
CA TRP A 464 33.93 -11.71 -6.49
C TRP A 464 33.75 -12.88 -7.45
N PRO A 465 33.26 -12.66 -8.68
CA PRO A 465 32.77 -11.39 -9.24
C PRO A 465 31.45 -10.91 -8.58
N CYS A 466 31.27 -9.60 -8.45
CA CYS A 466 30.04 -8.98 -7.94
C CYS A 466 29.24 -8.35 -9.09
N SER A 467 28.02 -8.83 -9.31
CA SER A 467 27.12 -8.37 -10.37
C SER A 467 26.15 -7.28 -9.92
N ASN A 468 25.95 -7.13 -8.60
CA ASN A 468 25.11 -6.08 -8.03
C ASN A 468 25.53 -5.76 -6.60
N LEU A 469 25.54 -4.47 -6.29
CA LEU A 469 25.70 -3.95 -4.94
C LEU A 469 24.60 -2.92 -4.69
N SER A 470 24.01 -2.94 -3.50
CA SER A 470 23.04 -1.93 -3.10
C SER A 470 23.08 -1.64 -1.61
N LEU A 471 23.04 -0.35 -1.28
CA LEU A 471 22.97 0.15 0.08
C LEU A 471 21.57 0.69 0.34
N SER A 472 21.01 0.40 1.51
CA SER A 472 19.74 0.96 1.93
C SER A 472 19.75 1.42 3.37
N VAL A 473 18.92 2.41 3.68
CA VAL A 473 18.60 2.82 5.05
C VAL A 473 17.11 2.74 5.29
N GLY A 474 16.68 2.45 6.52
CA GLY A 474 15.26 2.28 6.84
C GLY A 474 14.94 2.36 8.33
N GLY A 475 13.69 2.06 8.64
CA GLY A 475 13.18 2.10 10.02
C GLY A 475 13.18 3.52 10.59
N PHE A 476 12.76 4.50 9.80
CA PHE A 476 12.78 5.91 10.20
C PHE A 476 11.99 6.19 11.48
N GLU A 477 12.55 7.04 12.34
CA GLU A 477 11.87 7.67 13.46
C GLU A 477 11.78 9.17 13.25
N ASP A 478 10.67 9.74 13.68
CA ASP A 478 10.55 11.18 13.81
C ASP A 478 11.31 11.62 15.07
N GLY A 479 12.08 12.70 14.97
CA GLY A 479 12.78 13.24 16.12
C GLY A 479 11.82 13.91 17.09
N ILE A 480 12.26 14.02 18.35
CA ILE A 480 11.49 14.67 19.40
C ILE A 480 11.45 16.18 19.10
N SER A 481 10.34 16.65 18.55
CA SER A 481 10.06 18.07 18.44
C SER A 481 9.77 18.64 19.84
N GLY A 482 10.43 19.75 20.20
CA GLY A 482 10.13 20.49 21.43
C GLY A 482 11.01 20.22 22.66
N ASN A 483 11.99 19.31 22.61
CA ASN A 483 13.03 19.30 23.62
C ASN A 483 14.06 20.38 23.28
N MET A 484 13.96 21.53 23.96
CA MET A 484 15.12 22.39 24.12
C MET A 484 16.24 21.50 24.68
N GLY A 485 17.37 21.43 23.98
CA GLY A 485 18.50 20.61 24.42
C GLY A 485 18.85 20.92 25.88
N ILE A 486 19.50 19.98 26.58
CA ILE A 486 19.86 20.13 27.99
C ILE A 486 20.65 21.42 28.26
N ALA A 487 21.26 22.02 27.23
CA ALA A 487 21.86 23.35 27.25
C ALA A 487 20.88 24.44 27.74
N SER A 488 19.61 24.41 27.36
CA SER A 488 18.57 25.32 27.88
C SER A 488 18.22 25.08 29.34
N PHE A 489 18.46 23.87 29.84
CA PHE A 489 18.26 23.52 31.26
C PHE A 489 19.48 23.91 32.11
N LEU A 490 20.65 24.07 31.49
CA LEU A 490 21.91 24.47 32.12
C LEU A 490 22.14 25.98 32.10
N LEU A 491 21.39 26.73 31.30
CA LEU A 491 21.41 28.19 31.30
C LEU A 491 20.59 28.71 32.49
N ARG A 492 21.26 29.36 33.44
CA ARG A 492 20.62 30.09 34.55
C ARG A 492 20.67 31.58 34.26
N GLY A 493 19.53 32.26 34.36
CA GLY A 493 19.43 33.72 34.32
C GLY A 493 19.09 34.31 32.95
N GLU A 494 19.51 35.57 32.73
CA GLU A 494 19.14 36.43 31.59
C GLU A 494 19.45 35.83 30.20
N GLU A 495 20.40 34.90 30.12
CA GLU A 495 20.75 34.19 28.87
C GLU A 495 19.65 33.24 28.39
N ALA A 496 18.81 32.70 29.28
CA ALA A 496 17.65 31.90 28.90
C ALA A 496 16.52 32.77 28.30
N GLN A 497 16.42 34.04 28.72
CA GLN A 497 15.41 34.98 28.21
C GLN A 497 15.77 35.51 26.81
N ALA A 498 17.06 35.69 26.52
CA ALA A 498 17.54 36.12 25.20
C ALA A 498 17.30 35.08 24.09
N LEU A 499 17.18 33.79 24.42
CA LEU A 499 16.90 32.71 23.46
C LEU A 499 15.40 32.55 23.15
N THR A 500 14.51 33.01 24.03
CA THR A 500 13.07 33.07 23.76
C THR A 500 12.69 34.21 22.81
N ASP A 501 13.48 35.28 22.74
CA ASP A 501 13.20 36.49 21.96
C ASP A 501 14.16 36.70 20.77
N GLY A 502 14.35 35.66 19.95
CA GLY A 502 15.03 35.72 18.64
C GLY A 502 14.08 36.03 17.46
N PRO A 503 14.56 36.63 16.35
CA PRO A 503 13.78 37.52 15.51
C PRO A 503 12.75 36.80 14.63
N ARG A 504 11.46 37.01 14.92
CA ARG A 504 10.38 36.81 13.95
C ARG A 504 10.46 37.91 12.90
N THR A 505 10.92 37.58 11.69
CA THR A 505 10.79 38.45 10.52
C THR A 505 9.31 38.74 10.27
N ARG A 506 8.98 40.01 10.47
CA ARG A 506 7.68 40.64 10.34
C ARG A 506 7.42 40.96 8.87
N ALA A 507 6.64 40.11 8.20
CA ALA A 507 5.80 40.53 7.08
C ALA A 507 4.51 39.70 7.15
N GLU A 508 3.38 40.40 7.07
CA GLU A 508 2.01 39.88 7.08
C GLU A 508 1.38 39.57 8.45
N SER A 509 0.97 40.64 9.14
CA SER A 509 -0.37 40.69 9.75
C SER A 509 -0.71 42.12 10.15
N LYS A 510 -1.63 42.72 9.40
CA LYS A 510 -2.59 43.68 9.96
C LYS A 510 -3.98 43.13 9.68
N LEU A 511 -4.81 43.24 10.71
CA LEU A 511 -6.26 43.00 10.77
C LEU A 511 -6.69 41.58 11.15
N LYS A 512 -6.82 41.35 12.47
CA LYS A 512 -8.12 41.14 13.14
C LYS A 512 -7.94 40.89 14.65
N GLU A 513 -8.10 41.97 15.41
CA GLU A 513 -8.88 42.01 16.66
C GLU A 513 -10.28 41.41 16.41
N GLN A 514 -11.03 40.72 17.28
CA GLN A 514 -11.17 40.64 18.73
C GLN A 514 -11.88 39.31 19.08
N SER A 515 -11.50 38.65 20.19
CA SER A 515 -12.43 38.04 21.18
C SER A 515 -11.65 37.26 22.24
N GLN A 516 -11.70 37.72 23.49
CA GLN A 516 -11.13 37.07 24.69
C GLN A 516 -11.96 35.86 25.15
N PRO A 517 -11.35 34.88 25.84
CA PRO A 517 -11.98 34.12 26.91
C PRO A 517 -11.35 34.40 28.30
N PRO A 518 -12.08 34.14 29.40
CA PRO A 518 -11.85 34.79 30.69
C PRO A 518 -10.79 34.12 31.59
N GLU A 519 -10.22 34.96 32.46
CA GLU A 519 -9.19 34.67 33.45
C GLU A 519 -9.63 33.70 34.57
N LYS A 520 -8.70 32.86 35.04
CA LYS A 520 -8.70 32.34 36.42
C LYS A 520 -7.41 32.76 37.13
N ARG A 521 -7.62 33.44 38.27
CA ARG A 521 -6.62 34.00 39.18
C ARG A 521 -5.76 32.93 39.87
N ARG A 522 -4.50 33.33 40.10
CA ARG A 522 -3.38 32.69 40.84
C ARG A 522 -3.57 32.60 42.36
N ARG A 523 -2.81 31.68 42.99
CA ARG A 523 -1.99 31.83 44.22
C ARG A 523 -0.97 30.66 44.29
N ILE A 524 0.33 30.87 44.08
CA ILE A 524 1.43 31.12 45.06
C ILE A 524 1.44 30.01 46.14
N ASP A 525 2.24 28.95 46.01
CA ASP A 525 3.71 28.78 46.23
C ASP A 525 4.08 28.67 47.71
N ASP A 526 4.56 27.50 48.13
CA ASP A 526 5.82 27.35 48.88
C ASP A 526 6.10 25.89 49.27
N GLY A 527 7.39 25.51 49.23
CA GLY A 527 7.93 24.61 50.24
C GLY A 527 8.28 23.17 49.84
N GLY A 528 9.35 23.05 49.07
CA GLY A 528 10.41 22.02 49.10
C GLY A 528 10.33 20.80 50.03
N ILE A 529 10.68 19.67 49.40
CA ILE A 529 11.10 18.38 49.96
C ILE A 529 12.08 18.55 51.14
N GLN A 530 11.58 18.39 52.37
CA GLN A 530 12.34 17.89 53.52
C GLN A 530 11.38 17.25 54.52
N ARG A 531 11.36 15.90 54.57
CA ARG A 531 11.13 15.02 55.75
C ARG A 531 10.79 13.59 55.32
N PHE A 532 11.68 12.99 54.53
CA PHE A 532 11.91 11.56 54.58
C PHE A 532 12.96 11.34 55.67
N LEU A 533 12.53 11.07 56.91
CA LEU A 533 13.28 10.38 57.99
C LEU A 533 12.51 10.53 59.32
N THR A 534 12.38 9.40 60.03
CA THR A 534 12.07 9.20 61.49
C THR A 534 10.63 9.32 62.04
N ARG A 535 9.99 8.14 62.13
CA ARG A 535 9.41 7.39 63.29
C ARG A 535 8.76 8.12 64.50
N LYS A 536 7.57 7.59 64.86
CA LYS A 536 6.95 7.28 66.18
C LYS A 536 5.72 8.11 66.69
N GLU A 537 4.65 7.33 66.91
CA GLU A 537 3.69 7.25 68.05
C GLU A 537 2.64 8.37 68.33
N THR A 538 1.36 8.00 68.12
CA THR A 538 0.07 8.20 68.87
C THR A 538 -0.03 9.25 70.01
N PRO A 539 -1.24 9.79 70.38
CA PRO A 539 -2.56 9.13 70.38
C PRO A 539 -3.81 9.97 69.97
N SER A 540 -4.93 9.25 69.83
CA SER A 540 -6.33 9.69 69.67
C SER A 540 -6.91 10.36 70.94
N PRO A 541 -8.08 11.02 70.87
CA PRO A 541 -9.30 10.35 71.39
C PRO A 541 -10.67 10.77 70.80
N LEU A 542 -11.68 9.92 71.10
CA LEU A 542 -13.13 10.16 71.30
C LEU A 542 -14.14 9.62 70.25
N ASP A 543 -14.73 8.45 70.59
CA ASP A 543 -16.07 7.95 70.21
C ASP A 543 -17.17 8.57 71.13
N PRO A 544 -18.49 8.38 70.90
CA PRO A 544 -19.19 7.16 71.39
C PRO A 544 -20.34 6.60 70.48
N ILE A 545 -20.48 5.28 70.29
CA ILE A 545 -21.23 4.22 71.05
C ILE A 545 -22.64 3.90 70.47
N ASP A 546 -22.85 2.61 70.13
CA ASP A 546 -24.01 1.70 70.39
C ASP A 546 -24.11 0.66 69.25
N ALA A 547 -24.29 -0.65 69.42
CA ALA A 547 -24.50 -1.55 70.55
C ALA A 547 -24.14 -3.00 70.06
N LEU A 548 -23.30 -3.78 70.77
CA LEU A 548 -23.64 -4.89 71.71
C LEU A 548 -24.32 -6.11 71.03
N ALA A 549 -23.96 -7.39 71.25
CA ALA A 549 -23.23 -8.07 72.32
C ALA A 549 -22.78 -9.48 71.81
N GLU A 550 -21.55 -9.97 72.09
CA GLU A 550 -21.14 -10.85 73.23
C GLU A 550 -21.34 -12.36 72.95
N ASP A 551 -20.53 -13.33 73.42
CA ASP A 551 -19.22 -13.36 74.08
C ASP A 551 -18.65 -14.80 74.04
N ASN A 552 -17.33 -14.87 74.27
CA ASN A 552 -16.38 -15.92 74.63
C ASN A 552 -16.80 -17.39 74.97
N GLY A 553 -15.92 -18.31 74.55
CA GLY A 553 -15.00 -18.97 75.52
C GLY A 553 -15.35 -20.35 76.12
N ALA A 554 -14.62 -21.37 75.65
CA ALA A 554 -14.05 -22.51 76.39
C ALA A 554 -14.93 -23.67 76.94
N GLU A 555 -14.27 -24.83 76.96
CA GLU A 555 -14.53 -26.09 77.71
C GLU A 555 -15.33 -27.26 77.07
N THR A 556 -14.55 -28.31 76.78
CA THR A 556 -14.74 -29.73 77.12
C THR A 556 -15.93 -30.55 76.57
N SER A 557 -15.56 -31.46 75.67
CA SER A 557 -15.81 -32.92 75.73
C SER A 557 -17.19 -33.53 75.40
N ARG A 558 -17.09 -34.54 74.50
CA ARG A 558 -17.75 -35.88 74.52
C ARG A 558 -19.19 -36.01 73.97
N VAL A 559 -19.31 -36.64 72.78
CA VAL A 559 -19.72 -38.06 72.54
C VAL A 559 -20.62 -38.27 71.29
N ARG A 560 -20.17 -39.20 70.42
CA ARG A 560 -20.87 -40.12 69.47
C ARG A 560 -21.78 -39.52 68.37
N GLU A 561 -21.94 -40.07 67.18
CA GLU A 561 -21.56 -41.29 66.41
C GLU A 561 -21.91 -40.93 64.93
N THR A 562 -21.37 -41.40 63.81
CA THR A 562 -20.99 -42.75 63.37
C THR A 562 -20.38 -42.65 61.94
N LYS A 563 -19.28 -43.40 61.66
CA LYS A 563 -19.06 -44.35 60.53
C LYS A 563 -19.09 -43.86 59.04
N LEU A 564 -18.27 -44.32 58.07
CA LEU A 564 -17.35 -45.47 57.84
C LEU A 564 -16.29 -45.04 56.79
N ASP A 565 -15.00 -45.31 57.00
CA ASP A 565 -14.15 -46.38 56.38
C ASP A 565 -13.49 -45.96 55.05
N SER A 566 -12.24 -46.26 54.73
CA SER A 566 -11.13 -46.99 55.38
C SER A 566 -9.93 -46.78 54.44
N ASP A 567 -8.83 -46.18 54.90
CA ASP A 567 -7.59 -46.84 55.38
C ASP A 567 -6.60 -47.16 54.24
N ALA A 568 -5.27 -47.00 54.35
CA ALA A 568 -4.32 -46.52 55.36
C ALA A 568 -2.90 -46.78 54.76
N PRO A 569 -1.75 -46.64 55.48
CA PRO A 569 -1.16 -45.38 55.96
C PRO A 569 0.39 -45.34 55.74
N SER A 570 1.04 -44.17 55.65
CA SER A 570 1.83 -43.48 56.70
C SER A 570 3.33 -43.81 56.88
N LEU A 571 4.15 -42.75 56.80
CA LEU A 571 5.30 -42.36 57.67
C LEU A 571 6.62 -43.17 57.57
N PRO A 572 7.75 -42.66 58.13
CA PRO A 572 8.35 -41.32 58.01
C PRO A 572 9.87 -41.40 57.68
N ASP A 573 10.53 -40.25 57.83
CA ASP A 573 11.88 -39.80 57.45
C ASP A 573 13.13 -40.60 57.92
N GLU A 574 14.25 -40.27 57.25
CA GLU A 574 15.68 -40.42 57.59
C GLU A 574 16.47 -41.73 57.29
N GLY A 575 17.16 -41.72 56.13
CA GLY A 575 18.57 -42.10 55.82
C GLY A 575 19.18 -43.46 56.23
N PRO A 576 20.41 -43.83 55.77
CA PRO A 576 21.18 -43.36 54.62
C PRO A 576 21.79 -44.51 53.73
N VAL A 577 22.29 -44.14 52.53
CA VAL A 577 23.58 -44.62 51.92
C VAL A 577 23.67 -45.97 51.13
N LEU A 578 24.11 -45.81 49.85
CA LEU A 578 24.89 -46.68 48.92
C LEU A 578 24.16 -47.78 48.09
N GLN A 579 24.00 -47.59 46.76
CA GLN A 579 24.89 -48.00 45.64
C GLN A 579 24.99 -49.54 45.47
N ALA A 580 24.68 -50.20 44.34
CA ALA A 580 24.67 -49.81 42.93
C ALA A 580 23.91 -50.83 42.01
N ASN A 581 23.59 -50.40 40.78
CA ASN A 581 23.23 -51.11 39.52
C ASN A 581 21.85 -51.84 39.48
N ASP A 582 21.01 -51.81 38.42
CA ASP A 582 21.23 -51.70 36.98
C ASP A 582 19.95 -51.28 36.20
N GLU A 583 20.13 -50.55 35.10
CA GLU A 583 19.41 -50.46 33.80
C GLU A 583 17.87 -50.35 33.57
N THR A 584 17.54 -49.59 32.49
CA THR A 584 16.30 -49.41 31.67
C THR A 584 15.34 -48.27 32.05
N ALA A 585 14.73 -47.47 31.16
CA ALA A 585 14.85 -47.19 29.72
C ALA A 585 14.03 -45.90 29.43
N ILE A 586 14.57 -44.93 28.67
CA ILE A 586 13.83 -43.74 28.21
C ILE A 586 13.43 -43.97 26.75
N GLY A 587 12.12 -44.00 26.46
CA GLY A 587 11.59 -44.30 25.13
C GLY A 587 11.83 -43.16 24.13
N GLY A 588 12.71 -43.38 23.15
CA GLY A 588 12.92 -42.47 22.02
C GLY A 588 11.91 -42.70 20.88
N HIS A 589 11.64 -41.64 20.12
CA HIS A 589 10.73 -41.64 18.97
C HIS A 589 11.47 -42.10 17.70
N LEU A 590 11.04 -43.21 17.09
CA LEU A 590 11.68 -43.76 15.89
C LEU A 590 11.09 -43.20 14.59
N CYS A 591 11.95 -42.81 13.65
CA CYS A 591 11.58 -42.46 12.29
C CYS A 591 11.30 -43.72 11.46
N ALA A 592 10.07 -43.88 10.97
CA ALA A 592 9.67 -45.02 10.14
C ALA A 592 10.37 -45.09 8.78
N ARG A 593 10.93 -43.97 8.27
CA ARG A 593 11.57 -43.91 6.94
C ARG A 593 13.03 -44.33 6.92
N CYS A 594 13.76 -44.10 8.01
CA CYS A 594 15.22 -44.35 8.08
C CYS A 594 15.68 -45.06 9.35
N GLY A 595 14.78 -45.28 10.32
CA GLY A 595 15.08 -45.95 11.58
C GLY A 595 15.80 -45.09 12.64
N ALA A 596 15.95 -43.78 12.42
CA ALA A 596 16.60 -42.90 13.38
C ALA A 596 15.77 -42.76 14.67
N CYS A 597 16.42 -42.93 15.83
CA CYS A 597 15.80 -42.73 17.14
C CYS A 597 16.02 -41.28 17.61
N LEU A 598 14.94 -40.58 17.93
CA LEU A 598 14.92 -39.14 18.19
C LEU A 598 14.37 -38.88 19.59
N GLU A 599 14.96 -37.88 20.25
CA GLU A 599 14.73 -37.61 21.68
C GLU A 599 13.34 -37.03 21.98
N SER A 600 12.68 -36.44 20.98
CA SER A 600 11.37 -35.79 21.14
C SER A 600 10.50 -35.88 19.89
N SER A 601 9.19 -35.69 20.06
CA SER A 601 8.23 -35.66 18.95
C SER A 601 8.47 -34.50 17.98
N GLU A 602 8.98 -33.35 18.44
CA GLU A 602 9.32 -32.21 17.57
C GLU A 602 10.55 -32.49 16.70
N SER A 603 11.53 -33.19 17.27
CA SER A 603 12.70 -33.68 16.52
C SER A 603 12.28 -34.72 15.46
N LEU A 604 11.31 -35.59 15.78
CA LEU A 604 10.72 -36.52 14.81
C LEU A 604 10.00 -35.78 13.67
N GLN A 605 9.21 -34.76 13.98
CA GLN A 605 8.53 -33.96 12.96
C GLN A 605 9.53 -33.24 12.04
N SER A 606 10.51 -32.55 12.62
CA SER A 606 11.56 -31.85 11.87
C SER A 606 12.36 -32.81 10.98
N HIS A 607 12.58 -34.03 11.45
CA HIS A 607 13.26 -35.07 10.69
C HIS A 607 12.39 -35.66 9.56
N GLN A 608 11.07 -35.73 9.73
CA GLN A 608 10.14 -36.09 8.66
C GLN A 608 10.06 -35.00 7.59
N ASP A 609 10.10 -33.73 7.98
CA ASP A 609 10.13 -32.59 7.07
C ASP A 609 11.44 -32.58 6.24
N TRP A 610 12.58 -32.96 6.84
CA TRP A 610 13.83 -33.16 6.11
C TRP A 610 13.72 -34.24 5.03
N HIS A 611 13.07 -35.37 5.33
CA HIS A 611 12.82 -36.42 4.35
C HIS A 611 11.93 -35.94 3.20
N PHE A 612 10.88 -35.17 3.50
CA PHE A 612 9.99 -34.58 2.50
C PHE A 612 10.73 -33.58 1.59
N ALA A 613 11.59 -32.75 2.16
CA ALA A 613 12.42 -31.82 1.38
C ALA A 613 13.40 -32.55 0.45
N LYS A 614 13.94 -33.71 0.90
CA LYS A 614 14.83 -34.53 0.07
C LYS A 614 14.08 -35.19 -1.10
N ASP A 615 12.85 -35.67 -0.87
CA ASP A 615 12.01 -36.21 -1.95
C ASP A 615 11.70 -35.16 -3.02
N LEU A 616 11.36 -33.93 -2.60
CA LEU A 616 11.15 -32.79 -3.49
C LEU A 616 12.39 -32.46 -4.32
N GLN A 617 13.58 -32.52 -3.70
CA GLN A 617 14.84 -32.30 -4.40
C GLN A 617 15.12 -33.40 -5.43
N GLU A 618 14.88 -34.68 -5.08
CA GLU A 618 15.05 -35.81 -6.00
C GLU A 618 14.05 -35.76 -7.17
N GLU A 619 12.81 -35.32 -6.94
CA GLU A 619 11.82 -35.06 -8.01
C GLU A 619 12.25 -33.94 -8.97
N GLU A 620 12.81 -32.83 -8.45
CA GLU A 620 13.32 -31.75 -9.29
C GLU A 620 14.54 -32.20 -10.12
N HIS A 621 15.43 -32.99 -9.55
CA HIS A 621 16.56 -33.59 -10.27
C HIS A 621 16.08 -34.59 -11.34
N GLY A 622 15.03 -35.36 -11.07
CA GLY A 622 14.41 -36.28 -12.03
C GLY A 622 13.75 -35.58 -13.23
N ARG A 623 13.16 -34.40 -13.02
CA ARG A 623 12.57 -33.58 -14.11
C ARG A 623 13.61 -32.95 -15.03
N LEU A 624 14.83 -32.73 -14.55
CA LEU A 624 15.94 -32.18 -15.35
C LEU A 624 16.69 -33.26 -16.16
N GLY A 625 16.42 -34.56 -15.93
CA GLY A 625 17.07 -35.68 -16.61
C GLY A 625 16.44 -36.14 -17.94
N PHE A 626 15.22 -35.69 -18.28
CA PHE A 626 14.51 -36.10 -19.51
C PHE A 626 14.60 -35.09 -20.67
N GLY A 627 15.38 -34.01 -20.49
CA GLY A 627 15.54 -32.94 -21.47
C GLY A 627 16.87 -32.96 -22.21
N ASN A 628 17.41 -34.12 -22.59
CA ASN A 628 18.56 -34.20 -23.50
C ASN A 628 18.78 -35.62 -24.05
N GLN A 629 18.10 -35.98 -25.15
CA GLN A 629 18.69 -36.86 -26.16
C GLN A 629 18.37 -36.33 -27.56
N ALA A 630 19.43 -35.88 -28.23
CA ALA A 630 19.45 -35.48 -29.62
C ALA A 630 19.24 -36.71 -30.53
N SER A 631 18.43 -36.54 -31.55
CA SER A 631 18.16 -37.50 -32.62
C SER A 631 19.34 -37.60 -33.59
N THR A 632 19.92 -38.80 -33.73
CA THR A 632 20.84 -39.18 -34.82
C THR A 632 20.26 -40.32 -35.66
N THR A 633 19.83 -39.96 -36.87
CA THR A 633 19.91 -40.63 -38.20
C THR A 633 19.88 -42.17 -38.40
N ALA A 634 19.19 -42.52 -39.52
CA ALA A 634 19.23 -43.72 -40.41
C ALA A 634 17.99 -44.66 -40.25
N ALA A 635 17.26 -45.12 -41.28
CA ALA A 635 17.50 -45.23 -42.72
C ALA A 635 16.18 -45.27 -43.55
N SER A 636 16.29 -44.95 -44.84
CA SER A 636 15.34 -45.21 -45.97
C SER A 636 15.21 -46.72 -46.28
N PRO A 637 14.26 -47.26 -47.11
CA PRO A 637 13.75 -46.73 -48.41
C PRO A 637 12.21 -46.91 -48.58
N HIS A 638 11.47 -46.50 -49.62
CA HIS A 638 11.64 -46.42 -51.07
C HIS A 638 10.54 -45.53 -51.71
N SER A 639 10.82 -45.05 -52.94
CA SER A 639 9.92 -44.63 -54.05
C SER A 639 8.80 -43.61 -53.77
N GLY A 640 8.61 -42.55 -54.53
CA GLY A 640 9.16 -42.16 -55.82
C GLY A 640 8.29 -41.03 -56.42
N GLY A 641 8.85 -40.27 -57.35
CA GLY A 641 8.12 -39.41 -58.31
C GLY A 641 7.76 -38.01 -57.80
N ARG A 642 8.59 -36.97 -58.03
CA ARG A 642 8.70 -36.10 -59.22
C ARG A 642 7.53 -35.11 -59.48
N ARG A 643 7.99 -33.84 -59.67
CA ARG A 643 7.43 -32.70 -60.43
C ARG A 643 6.55 -31.72 -59.63
N SER A 644 7.01 -30.51 -59.30
CA SER A 644 7.44 -29.34 -60.11
C SER A 644 6.30 -28.58 -60.78
N GLY A 645 6.06 -27.35 -60.30
CA GLY A 645 5.76 -26.20 -61.16
C GLY A 645 4.38 -25.55 -61.02
N PRO A 646 4.26 -24.25 -61.38
CA PRO A 646 3.45 -23.26 -60.64
C PRO A 646 2.38 -22.54 -61.48
N ALA A 647 1.56 -21.69 -60.81
CA ALA A 647 0.77 -20.55 -61.36
C ALA A 647 -0.36 -20.88 -62.37
N ALA A 648 -1.49 -20.16 -62.52
CA ALA A 648 -2.17 -19.05 -61.86
C ALA A 648 -3.68 -19.11 -62.29
N PRO A 649 -4.40 -18.04 -62.68
CA PRO A 649 -5.53 -17.46 -61.93
C PRO A 649 -6.90 -17.49 -62.67
N LYS A 650 -7.98 -17.04 -61.99
CA LYS A 650 -9.19 -16.30 -62.49
C LYS A 650 -10.46 -16.69 -61.66
N ARG A 651 -11.10 -15.80 -60.91
CA ARG A 651 -12.08 -14.70 -61.24
C ARG A 651 -13.56 -15.15 -60.96
N PRO A 652 -14.58 -14.26 -60.95
CA PRO A 652 -15.30 -13.82 -59.74
C PRO A 652 -16.81 -14.18 -59.71
N GLY A 653 -17.47 -14.01 -58.55
CA GLY A 653 -18.91 -14.17 -58.38
C GLY A 653 -19.49 -13.25 -57.30
N ARG A 654 -20.66 -12.66 -57.60
CA ARG A 654 -21.29 -11.42 -57.07
C ARG A 654 -22.33 -11.68 -55.93
N PRO A 655 -23.11 -10.71 -55.40
CA PRO A 655 -23.38 -10.53 -53.96
C PRO A 655 -24.89 -10.59 -53.57
N LYS A 656 -25.22 -10.43 -52.28
CA LYS A 656 -26.54 -9.98 -51.78
C LYS A 656 -26.33 -9.05 -50.57
N LYS A 657 -26.50 -7.72 -50.73
CA LYS A 657 -27.66 -6.88 -50.35
C LYS A 657 -28.09 -7.06 -48.88
N THR A 658 -27.68 -6.21 -47.93
CA THR A 658 -28.16 -4.85 -47.55
C THR A 658 -29.58 -4.78 -47.01
N GLU A 659 -29.70 -4.40 -45.73
CA GLU A 659 -30.76 -3.53 -45.22
C GLU A 659 -30.14 -2.38 -44.40
N ARG A 660 -30.76 -1.21 -44.46
CA ARG A 660 -30.21 0.13 -44.18
C ARG A 660 -30.86 0.75 -42.92
N GLY A 661 -30.09 1.62 -42.26
CA GLY A 661 -30.54 2.78 -41.47
C GLY A 661 -29.98 2.75 -40.04
N GLN A 662 -29.22 3.71 -39.51
CA GLN A 662 -28.89 5.09 -39.90
C GLN A 662 -27.40 5.39 -39.61
N GLN A 663 -26.90 6.45 -40.25
CA GLN A 663 -25.49 6.85 -40.28
C GLN A 663 -25.03 7.63 -39.04
N LYS A 664 -23.73 7.46 -38.73
CA LYS A 664 -22.91 8.30 -37.84
C LYS A 664 -22.97 9.77 -38.25
N LEU A 665 -23.20 10.64 -37.27
CA LEU A 665 -22.83 12.06 -37.35
C LEU A 665 -21.35 12.21 -37.00
N SER A 666 -20.61 12.86 -37.89
CA SER A 666 -19.27 13.38 -37.71
C SER A 666 -19.34 14.81 -37.18
N PHE A 667 -18.64 15.09 -36.09
CA PHE A 667 -18.11 16.40 -35.74
C PHE A 667 -16.68 16.11 -35.23
N GLY A 668 -15.62 16.70 -35.76
CA GLY A 668 -15.46 18.14 -36.02
C GLY A 668 -14.56 18.65 -34.92
#